data_AF-A0A4V4H8K6-F1
#
_entry.id   AF-A0A4V4H8K6-F1
#
_cell.length_a   1.000
_cell.length_b   1.000
_cell.length_c   1.000
_cell.angle_alpha   90.00
_cell.angle_beta   90.00
_cell.angle_gamma   90.00
#
_symmetry.space_group_name_H-M   'P 1'
#
loop_
_entity.id
_entity.type
_entity.pdbx_description
1 polymer ?
#
loop_
_entity_poly.entity_id
_entity_poly.type
_entity_poly.pdbx_seq_one_letter_code
_entity_poly.pdbx_strand_id
1 'polypeptide(L)'
;MPTSMSDTIRSTSLPPASGHISQAGYPNCPDGHSKISAHSDPSQAASVPRPRLKVVDTNTGFGPSVASPSIRLLSTFSCASASAAGLGPTAPGAQKPRVVVLGTGWAGCRLMKGIDTRLYDVVCISPRNHMVFTPLLASTCVGTLEFRSVAEPVGRIQPAISTAPGSYFFLARCTGVAADGHAVSLRSLHRFTFLFSCCQVHRESVTDGGVRDTLELWRFSVSYDKLVVATGAEASTFGVHGVKEHAMFLREVNHAQEIRRKLLLNLMLSDIPGIMELFCLLLMSDFFPITHSDGVGFREMSDDEAREEKELDLTSPDVVTKYKSAAEIVNKALQLVISKCKPKAKIVDLCEQGDVFIREQAGNIYKNVKRKIERGVAFPTCISVNNTVCHFSPLASDDAVLEENDIVKIDMGCHIDGFIAVVGHTHVIQEGPVTGRAADVIAAANTAAEVALRLVRPGKKNKDVTEAIQKVAAAYDCKIVEGVLSHQLKQFVIDGNKVIISVTNPETRVDEFEFEENEVYAIDVVTSTGEGKPKLLDEKQTTIYKRAVDKNYHLKMKSSRFIFSEISQKFPIMPFSARALEEKRARLGLVECVNHDLLQPYPVLHEKPGDLVAHIKFTVLLMPNGSDRITSHPLQQLLPSKMIDDNAEIKAWLALGTKTKKKGGGKKKKGKKGDAQDDAAESEPKDSASNSTAA
;
A
#
# COMPACT_ATOMS: atom_id res chain seq x y z
N MET A 1 13.92 70.77 14.23
CA MET A 1 15.22 71.35 14.60
C MET A 1 16.30 70.29 14.43
N PRO A 2 17.49 70.62 13.89
CA PRO A 2 18.26 69.73 13.02
C PRO A 2 19.64 69.30 13.59
N THR A 3 20.20 68.20 13.07
CA THR A 3 21.66 67.90 12.91
C THR A 3 21.80 66.50 12.23
N SER A 4 22.10 66.42 10.92
CA SER A 4 23.41 66.08 10.31
C SER A 4 24.05 64.78 10.82
N MET A 5 24.46 63.79 10.03
CA MET A 5 25.48 63.90 8.98
C MET A 5 25.31 62.89 7.83
N SER A 6 25.81 63.37 6.69
CA SER A 6 26.01 62.77 5.38
C SER A 6 27.11 61.71 5.34
N ASP A 7 26.99 60.74 4.42
CA ASP A 7 28.03 60.54 3.40
C ASP A 7 27.45 59.88 2.14
N THR A 8 27.77 60.49 1.00
CA THR A 8 27.42 60.06 -0.37
C THR A 8 28.71 60.07 -1.18
N ILE A 9 29.14 58.94 -1.74
CA ILE A 9 30.05 58.91 -2.89
C ILE A 9 29.54 57.93 -3.95
N ARG A 10 29.68 58.39 -5.18
CA ARG A 10 29.11 57.98 -6.46
C ARG A 10 29.70 56.70 -7.09
N SER A 11 28.80 56.02 -7.83
CA SER A 11 28.92 55.36 -9.15
C SER A 11 30.29 55.00 -9.73
N THR A 12 30.41 53.76 -10.24
CA THR A 12 30.80 53.47 -11.64
C THR A 12 30.45 52.02 -12.03
N SER A 13 30.17 51.83 -13.32
CA SER A 13 29.61 50.65 -13.98
C SER A 13 30.63 49.93 -14.89
N LEU A 14 30.56 48.58 -14.92
CA LEU A 14 31.02 47.60 -15.95
C LEU A 14 32.54 47.49 -16.23
N PRO A 15 33.10 46.41 -16.86
CA PRO A 15 32.52 45.22 -17.52
C PRO A 15 33.19 43.85 -17.13
N PRO A 16 32.82 42.69 -17.74
CA PRO A 16 33.37 41.37 -17.40
C PRO A 16 34.59 40.99 -18.25
N ALA A 17 35.52 40.19 -17.71
CA ALA A 17 36.63 39.64 -18.48
C ALA A 17 37.06 38.23 -18.03
N SER A 18 37.16 37.39 -19.05
CA SER A 18 37.76 36.06 -19.16
C SER A 18 39.27 36.01 -18.93
N GLY A 19 39.81 34.84 -18.57
CA GLY A 19 41.25 34.54 -18.66
C GLY A 19 41.61 33.11 -18.22
N HIS A 20 42.17 32.33 -19.15
CA HIS A 20 42.62 30.93 -19.09
C HIS A 20 43.97 30.72 -18.36
N ILE A 21 44.29 29.45 -17.98
CA ILE A 21 45.58 28.67 -18.02
C ILE A 21 45.26 27.26 -17.43
N SER A 22 45.07 26.16 -18.20
CA SER A 22 46.02 25.15 -18.76
C SER A 22 46.93 24.43 -17.73
N GLN A 23 47.26 23.13 -17.74
CA GLN A 23 46.91 21.87 -18.43
C GLN A 23 47.76 20.74 -17.79
N ALA A 24 47.27 19.50 -17.74
CA ALA A 24 47.98 18.21 -17.90
C ALA A 24 46.89 17.11 -17.86
N GLY A 25 46.49 16.36 -18.90
CA GLY A 25 47.22 15.63 -19.96
C GLY A 25 47.41 14.18 -19.46
N TYR A 26 46.85 13.08 -20.00
CA TYR A 26 46.45 12.60 -21.34
C TYR A 26 45.59 11.31 -21.19
N PRO A 27 45.16 10.55 -22.24
CA PRO A 27 44.60 10.87 -23.59
C PRO A 27 43.21 10.18 -23.83
N ASN A 28 42.20 10.85 -24.41
CA ASN A 28 41.82 10.92 -25.86
C ASN A 28 41.37 9.59 -26.51
N CYS A 29 40.32 9.47 -27.35
CA CYS A 29 39.25 10.29 -27.94
C CYS A 29 38.64 9.39 -29.09
N PRO A 30 37.76 9.85 -30.03
CA PRO A 30 36.40 10.38 -29.87
C PRO A 30 35.41 9.90 -30.97
N ASP A 31 34.14 10.26 -30.82
CA ASP A 31 33.15 10.36 -31.91
C ASP A 31 33.33 11.66 -32.72
N GLY A 32 32.97 11.64 -34.01
CA GLY A 32 32.92 12.82 -34.88
C GLY A 32 32.13 12.60 -36.17
N HIS A 33 31.04 13.35 -36.31
CA HIS A 33 30.10 13.40 -37.44
C HIS A 33 30.65 14.11 -38.71
N SER A 34 30.14 13.74 -39.90
CA SER A 34 29.29 14.58 -40.80
C SER A 34 29.62 14.61 -42.33
N LYS A 35 28.52 14.79 -43.10
CA LYS A 35 28.35 15.22 -44.53
C LYS A 35 28.48 14.10 -45.59
N ILE A 36 27.63 13.99 -46.62
CA ILE A 36 27.24 14.96 -47.67
C ILE A 36 25.82 14.66 -48.25
N SER A 37 25.17 15.71 -48.77
CA SER A 37 23.87 15.88 -49.44
C SER A 37 23.81 15.51 -50.94
N ALA A 38 22.61 15.27 -51.51
CA ALA A 38 22.06 15.97 -52.71
C ALA A 38 20.71 15.38 -53.24
N HIS A 39 19.88 16.28 -53.77
CA HIS A 39 18.53 16.15 -54.36
C HIS A 39 18.46 15.53 -55.78
N SER A 40 17.31 14.92 -56.17
CA SER A 40 16.47 15.32 -57.34
C SER A 40 15.26 14.37 -57.58
N ASP A 41 14.27 14.88 -58.32
CA ASP A 41 12.81 14.61 -58.34
C ASP A 41 12.32 13.46 -59.30
N PRO A 42 11.00 13.20 -59.48
CA PRO A 42 10.41 11.88 -59.76
C PRO A 42 9.98 11.63 -61.22
N SER A 43 9.69 10.37 -61.58
CA SER A 43 8.55 9.98 -62.45
C SER A 43 8.48 8.47 -62.77
N GLN A 44 7.25 8.04 -63.06
CA GLN A 44 6.80 6.84 -63.79
C GLN A 44 6.43 5.57 -63.01
N ALA A 45 5.11 5.40 -62.91
CA ALA A 45 4.40 4.16 -62.65
C ALA A 45 4.37 3.24 -63.89
N ALA A 46 4.35 1.92 -63.67
CA ALA A 46 3.72 0.95 -64.55
C ALA A 46 3.25 -0.29 -63.76
N SER A 47 2.11 -0.81 -64.21
CA SER A 47 1.09 -1.65 -63.59
C SER A 47 1.27 -3.18 -63.77
N VAL A 48 1.03 -4.00 -62.72
CA VAL A 48 -0.06 -5.04 -62.58
C VAL A 48 0.25 -6.44 -63.18
N PRO A 49 -0.35 -7.61 -62.79
CA PRO A 49 -1.29 -7.99 -61.70
C PRO A 49 -0.87 -9.19 -60.80
N ARG A 50 -1.61 -9.36 -59.70
CA ARG A 50 -1.77 -10.61 -58.91
C ARG A 50 -2.79 -11.58 -59.56
N PRO A 51 -2.70 -12.90 -59.35
CA PRO A 51 -3.85 -13.79 -59.34
C PRO A 51 -4.21 -14.28 -57.93
N ARG A 52 -5.52 -14.22 -57.64
CA ARG A 52 -6.23 -14.82 -56.50
C ARG A 52 -6.30 -16.34 -56.67
N LEU A 53 -6.14 -17.12 -55.60
CA LEU A 53 -6.59 -18.51 -55.57
C LEU A 53 -8.01 -18.61 -55.01
N LYS A 54 -8.87 -19.31 -55.75
CA LYS A 54 -10.28 -19.59 -55.46
C LYS A 54 -10.42 -20.71 -54.43
N VAL A 55 -11.43 -20.57 -53.58
CA VAL A 55 -12.06 -21.65 -52.81
C VAL A 55 -12.98 -22.44 -53.75
N VAL A 56 -12.93 -23.78 -53.69
CA VAL A 56 -13.95 -24.67 -54.28
C VAL A 56 -14.23 -25.81 -53.31
N ASP A 57 -15.50 -25.95 -52.94
CA ASP A 57 -16.06 -27.01 -52.11
C ASP A 57 -16.78 -28.09 -52.94
N THR A 58 -16.61 -29.33 -52.48
CA THR A 58 -17.52 -30.51 -52.45
C THR A 58 -18.12 -31.18 -53.72
N ASN A 59 -17.84 -32.50 -53.81
CA ASN A 59 -18.72 -33.67 -54.01
C ASN A 59 -19.17 -34.25 -55.39
N THR A 60 -19.14 -35.60 -55.43
CA THR A 60 -19.78 -36.65 -56.31
C THR A 60 -19.09 -37.00 -57.66
N GLY A 61 -18.90 -38.27 -58.11
CA GLY A 61 -19.37 -39.60 -57.68
C GLY A 61 -18.64 -40.82 -58.32
N PHE A 62 -19.12 -42.03 -57.97
CA PHE A 62 -18.78 -43.47 -58.25
C PHE A 62 -18.23 -43.86 -59.65
N GLY A 63 -17.46 -44.93 -59.98
CA GLY A 63 -16.91 -46.23 -59.44
C GLY A 63 -16.43 -47.09 -60.68
N PRO A 64 -16.09 -48.41 -60.67
CA PRO A 64 -15.33 -49.30 -59.77
C PRO A 64 -14.22 -50.20 -60.45
N SER A 65 -13.54 -51.06 -59.65
CA SER A 65 -12.78 -52.32 -59.99
C SER A 65 -11.27 -52.19 -60.41
N VAL A 66 -10.26 -52.99 -60.02
CA VAL A 66 -10.10 -54.40 -59.57
C VAL A 66 -8.74 -54.58 -58.81
N ALA A 67 -8.70 -55.50 -57.83
CA ALA A 67 -7.61 -56.37 -57.31
C ALA A 67 -6.36 -55.86 -56.53
N SER A 68 -6.21 -56.44 -55.33
CA SER A 68 -5.00 -56.61 -54.51
C SER A 68 -3.98 -57.57 -55.14
N PRO A 69 -2.70 -57.52 -54.71
CA PRO A 69 -2.22 -58.66 -53.91
C PRO A 69 -1.24 -58.32 -52.77
N SER A 70 -1.49 -58.99 -51.64
CA SER A 70 -0.58 -59.75 -50.77
C SER A 70 0.87 -59.28 -50.56
N ILE A 71 1.14 -58.80 -49.34
CA ILE A 71 2.45 -58.74 -48.71
C ILE A 71 2.93 -60.16 -48.37
N ARG A 72 4.08 -60.57 -48.92
CA ARG A 72 4.91 -61.68 -48.41
C ARG A 72 6.23 -61.14 -47.87
N LEU A 73 6.56 -61.60 -46.67
CA LEU A 73 7.76 -61.31 -45.88
C LEU A 73 8.95 -62.16 -46.37
N LEU A 74 10.16 -61.72 -45.97
CA LEU A 74 11.49 -62.37 -45.97
C LEU A 74 12.37 -62.00 -47.18
N SER A 75 13.63 -61.57 -47.04
CA SER A 75 14.56 -61.60 -45.91
C SER A 75 15.80 -60.74 -46.19
N THR A 76 16.58 -60.51 -45.12
CA THR A 76 18.00 -60.14 -45.08
C THR A 76 18.41 -58.75 -45.60
N PHE A 77 18.49 -57.78 -44.67
CA PHE A 77 19.63 -56.86 -44.69
C PHE A 77 20.49 -57.11 -43.45
N SER A 78 21.75 -57.37 -43.76
CA SER A 78 22.86 -57.66 -42.86
C SER A 78 23.08 -56.52 -41.85
N CYS A 79 23.45 -56.91 -40.64
CA CYS A 79 23.86 -56.04 -39.54
C CYS A 79 25.02 -55.13 -39.96
N ALA A 80 24.71 -53.86 -40.26
CA ALA A 80 25.66 -52.76 -40.18
C ALA A 80 25.47 -52.08 -38.82
N SER A 81 26.58 -51.83 -38.14
CA SER A 81 26.67 -51.18 -36.83
C SER A 81 25.68 -50.01 -36.69
N ALA A 82 24.95 -49.99 -35.57
CA ALA A 82 23.98 -48.95 -35.25
C ALA A 82 24.63 -47.56 -35.25
N SER A 83 24.55 -46.86 -36.38
CA SER A 83 24.86 -45.43 -36.46
C SER A 83 23.85 -44.71 -35.56
N ALA A 84 24.35 -43.95 -34.58
CA ALA A 84 23.49 -43.16 -33.70
C ALA A 84 22.50 -42.34 -34.55
N ALA A 85 21.20 -42.54 -34.34
CA ALA A 85 20.17 -41.70 -34.93
C ALA A 85 20.49 -40.25 -34.54
N GLY A 86 20.60 -39.33 -35.50
CA GLY A 86 21.12 -38.00 -35.19
C GLY A 86 21.62 -37.20 -36.40
N LEU A 87 21.89 -35.91 -36.17
CA LEU A 87 22.58 -35.08 -37.15
C LEU A 87 24.09 -35.22 -36.96
N GLY A 88 24.78 -35.80 -37.95
CA GLY A 88 26.23 -35.95 -37.93
C GLY A 88 27.01 -34.63 -38.12
N PRO A 89 28.35 -34.68 -38.06
CA PRO A 89 29.23 -33.53 -38.28
C PRO A 89 28.99 -32.88 -39.65
N THR A 90 29.16 -31.56 -39.71
CA THR A 90 29.07 -30.78 -40.95
C THR A 90 30.30 -31.05 -41.82
N ALA A 91 30.10 -31.21 -43.13
CA ALA A 91 31.21 -31.41 -44.07
C ALA A 91 31.86 -30.06 -44.43
N PRO A 92 33.18 -29.86 -44.17
CA PRO A 92 33.86 -28.60 -44.48
C PRO A 92 33.78 -28.27 -45.98
N GLY A 93 33.22 -27.10 -46.31
CA GLY A 93 33.13 -26.58 -47.69
C GLY A 93 31.87 -26.95 -48.49
N ALA A 94 31.06 -27.91 -48.02
CA ALA A 94 29.80 -28.31 -48.67
C ALA A 94 28.54 -27.89 -47.88
N GLN A 95 28.66 -27.67 -46.57
CA GLN A 95 27.56 -27.27 -45.68
C GLN A 95 27.95 -26.04 -44.87
N LYS A 96 26.95 -25.25 -44.46
CA LYS A 96 27.19 -24.11 -43.54
C LYS A 96 27.55 -24.65 -42.15
N PRO A 97 28.40 -23.94 -41.40
CA PRO A 97 28.66 -24.28 -40.00
C PRO A 97 27.37 -24.25 -39.17
N ARG A 98 27.16 -25.28 -38.34
CA ARG A 98 25.97 -25.45 -37.51
C ARG A 98 26.15 -24.85 -36.12
N VAL A 99 25.23 -23.96 -35.78
CA VAL A 99 25.08 -23.39 -34.42
C VAL A 99 23.93 -24.10 -33.72
N VAL A 100 24.24 -24.84 -32.65
CA VAL A 100 23.25 -25.48 -31.79
C VAL A 100 22.94 -24.57 -30.61
N VAL A 101 21.67 -24.19 -30.45
CA VAL A 101 21.19 -23.36 -29.34
C VAL A 101 20.33 -24.22 -28.42
N LEU A 102 20.77 -24.40 -27.17
CA LEU A 102 20.01 -25.08 -26.12
C LEU A 102 19.15 -24.08 -25.36
N GLY A 103 17.83 -24.21 -25.47
CA GLY A 103 16.86 -23.41 -24.72
C GLY A 103 16.22 -22.27 -25.51
N THR A 104 14.95 -22.00 -25.21
CA THR A 104 14.10 -20.98 -25.86
C THR A 104 13.74 -19.83 -24.92
N GLY A 105 14.60 -19.56 -23.94
CA GLY A 105 14.48 -18.40 -23.05
C GLY A 105 14.87 -17.08 -23.72
N TRP A 106 14.87 -15.99 -22.94
CA TRP A 106 15.24 -14.65 -23.38
C TRP A 106 16.59 -14.59 -24.11
N ALA A 107 17.63 -15.19 -23.52
CA ALA A 107 18.97 -15.19 -24.09
C ALA A 107 19.04 -15.98 -25.42
N GLY A 108 18.48 -17.20 -25.44
CA GLY A 108 18.48 -18.06 -26.62
C GLY A 108 17.71 -17.42 -27.79
N CYS A 109 16.51 -16.90 -27.51
CA CYS A 109 15.69 -16.25 -28.54
C CYS A 109 16.28 -14.92 -29.03
N ARG A 110 16.88 -14.12 -28.15
CA ARG A 110 17.55 -12.87 -28.54
C ARG A 110 18.75 -13.13 -29.44
N LEU A 111 19.52 -14.18 -29.15
CA LEU A 111 20.64 -14.61 -29.98
C LEU A 111 20.13 -15.14 -31.33
N MET A 112 19.19 -16.09 -31.33
CA MET A 112 18.64 -16.67 -32.57
C MET A 112 18.07 -15.62 -33.51
N LYS A 113 17.45 -14.56 -32.99
CA LYS A 113 16.97 -13.41 -33.77
C LYS A 113 18.11 -12.63 -34.46
N GLY A 114 19.32 -12.63 -33.89
CA GLY A 114 20.48 -11.91 -34.40
C GLY A 114 21.47 -12.75 -35.23
N ILE A 115 21.29 -14.07 -35.32
CA ILE A 115 22.15 -14.93 -36.13
C ILE A 115 21.84 -14.72 -37.61
N ASP A 116 22.88 -14.48 -38.41
CA ASP A 116 22.77 -14.43 -39.87
C ASP A 116 22.73 -15.85 -40.45
N THR A 117 21.55 -16.23 -40.95
CA THR A 117 21.26 -17.56 -41.50
C THR A 117 21.81 -17.76 -42.91
N ARG A 118 22.44 -16.74 -43.50
CA ARG A 118 23.25 -16.88 -44.72
C ARG A 118 24.58 -17.53 -44.42
N LEU A 119 25.13 -17.32 -43.22
CA LEU A 119 26.45 -17.81 -42.81
C LEU A 119 26.38 -19.10 -42.00
N TYR A 120 25.32 -19.30 -41.21
CA TYR A 120 25.17 -20.42 -40.28
C TYR A 120 23.84 -21.14 -40.43
N ASP A 121 23.86 -22.46 -40.23
CA ASP A 121 22.64 -23.24 -40.01
C ASP A 121 22.31 -23.29 -38.52
N VAL A 122 21.05 -23.03 -38.17
CA VAL A 122 20.62 -22.90 -36.76
C VAL A 122 19.80 -24.11 -36.35
N VAL A 123 20.25 -24.79 -35.29
CA VAL A 123 19.51 -25.89 -34.67
C VAL A 123 19.12 -25.49 -33.26
N CYS A 124 17.82 -25.32 -33.00
CA CYS A 124 17.31 -24.99 -31.67
C CYS A 124 16.77 -26.24 -31.00
N ILE A 125 17.17 -26.46 -29.75
CA ILE A 125 16.77 -27.63 -28.98
C ILE A 125 16.21 -27.17 -27.64
N SER A 126 14.96 -27.50 -27.38
CA SER A 126 14.26 -27.06 -26.17
C SER A 126 13.10 -28.00 -25.85
N PRO A 127 12.74 -28.17 -24.57
CA PRO A 127 11.53 -28.90 -24.19
C PRO A 127 10.23 -28.19 -24.58
N ARG A 128 10.31 -26.96 -25.10
CA ARG A 128 9.17 -26.14 -25.51
C ARG A 128 9.47 -25.36 -26.79
N ASN A 129 8.44 -25.14 -27.62
CA ASN A 129 8.53 -24.53 -28.96
C ASN A 129 8.28 -23.02 -29.01
N HIS A 130 8.16 -22.36 -27.85
CA HIS A 130 7.86 -20.93 -27.74
C HIS A 130 8.75 -20.28 -26.68
N MET A 131 8.90 -18.97 -26.80
CA MET A 131 9.43 -18.07 -25.77
C MET A 131 8.28 -17.58 -24.91
N VAL A 132 8.44 -17.63 -23.59
CA VAL A 132 7.45 -17.09 -22.64
C VAL A 132 7.92 -15.73 -22.12
N PHE A 133 7.08 -14.71 -22.24
CA PHE A 133 7.27 -13.40 -21.62
C PHE A 133 6.82 -13.46 -20.16
N THR A 134 7.73 -13.94 -19.31
CA THR A 134 7.46 -14.20 -17.88
C THR A 134 6.87 -13.03 -17.08
N PRO A 135 7.17 -11.74 -17.35
CA PRO A 135 6.57 -10.63 -16.59
C PRO A 135 5.05 -10.51 -16.71
N LEU A 136 4.43 -11.04 -17.78
CA LEU A 136 2.98 -10.96 -18.00
C LEU A 136 2.23 -12.24 -17.60
N LEU A 137 2.92 -13.26 -17.08
CA LEU A 137 2.27 -14.51 -16.66
C LEU A 137 1.23 -14.29 -15.55
N ALA A 138 1.50 -13.38 -14.61
CA ALA A 138 0.55 -13.04 -13.56
C ALA A 138 -0.77 -12.48 -14.13
N SER A 139 -0.70 -11.62 -15.14
CA SER A 139 -1.88 -11.08 -15.85
C SER A 139 -2.68 -12.18 -16.56
N THR A 140 -2.00 -13.21 -17.08
CA THR A 140 -2.70 -14.36 -17.68
C THR A 140 -3.38 -15.27 -16.64
N CYS A 141 -2.83 -15.39 -15.43
CA CYS A 141 -3.47 -16.12 -14.32
C CYS A 141 -4.81 -15.48 -13.93
N VAL A 142 -4.84 -14.15 -13.78
CA VAL A 142 -6.06 -13.41 -13.42
C VAL A 142 -7.01 -13.22 -14.60
N GLY A 143 -6.60 -13.61 -15.80
CA GLY A 143 -7.41 -13.59 -17.01
C GLY A 143 -7.58 -12.23 -17.68
N THR A 144 -6.81 -11.21 -17.27
CA THR A 144 -6.76 -9.91 -17.95
C THR A 144 -6.07 -9.99 -19.31
N LEU A 145 -5.16 -10.95 -19.46
CA LEU A 145 -4.52 -11.28 -20.74
C LEU A 145 -4.77 -12.75 -21.09
N GLU A 146 -4.80 -13.03 -22.39
CA GLU A 146 -4.89 -14.39 -22.89
C GLU A 146 -3.51 -15.06 -22.90
N PHE A 147 -3.45 -16.37 -22.64
CA PHE A 147 -2.20 -17.13 -22.57
C PHE A 147 -1.34 -17.04 -23.84
N ARG A 148 -1.98 -16.89 -25.02
CA ARG A 148 -1.27 -16.72 -26.29
C ARG A 148 -0.55 -15.39 -26.42
N SER A 149 -0.97 -14.36 -25.68
CA SER A 149 -0.39 -13.01 -25.77
C SER A 149 0.97 -12.91 -25.09
N VAL A 150 1.34 -13.89 -24.27
CA VAL A 150 2.61 -13.95 -23.53
C VAL A 150 3.56 -15.02 -24.08
N ALA A 151 3.18 -15.71 -25.16
CA ALA A 151 3.94 -16.80 -25.75
C ALA A 151 4.24 -16.49 -27.23
N GLU A 152 5.53 -16.37 -27.57
CA GLU A 152 5.98 -16.13 -28.94
C GLU A 152 6.60 -17.41 -29.53
N PRO A 153 6.01 -18.01 -30.57
CA PRO A 153 6.56 -19.20 -31.23
C PRO A 153 8.00 -18.99 -31.73
N VAL A 154 8.90 -19.95 -31.46
CA VAL A 154 10.33 -19.83 -31.84
C VAL A 154 10.50 -19.71 -33.35
N GLY A 155 9.63 -20.36 -34.14
CA GLY A 155 9.63 -20.24 -35.60
C GLY A 155 9.29 -18.83 -36.11
N ARG A 156 8.61 -17.98 -35.33
CA ARG A 156 8.43 -16.57 -35.68
C ARG A 156 9.66 -15.73 -35.33
N ILE A 157 10.38 -16.10 -34.27
CA ILE A 157 11.60 -15.43 -33.82
C ILE A 157 12.75 -15.67 -34.80
N GLN A 158 12.89 -16.90 -35.29
CA GLN A 158 13.85 -17.28 -36.32
C GLN A 158 13.16 -18.16 -37.38
N PRO A 159 12.61 -17.55 -38.44
CA PRO A 159 11.90 -18.27 -39.51
C PRO A 159 12.74 -19.33 -40.23
N ALA A 160 14.07 -19.20 -40.25
CA ALA A 160 14.96 -20.16 -40.90
C ALA A 160 14.82 -21.57 -40.30
N ILE A 161 14.50 -21.69 -39.01
CA ILE A 161 14.28 -22.97 -38.34
C ILE A 161 13.09 -23.77 -38.93
N SER A 162 12.17 -23.09 -39.64
CA SER A 162 11.03 -23.72 -40.29
C SER A 162 11.09 -23.68 -41.82
N THR A 163 11.97 -22.87 -42.41
CA THR A 163 11.96 -22.58 -43.86
C THR A 163 13.29 -22.86 -44.55
N ALA A 164 14.42 -22.81 -43.84
CA ALA A 164 15.74 -22.99 -44.44
C ALA A 164 16.16 -24.47 -44.40
N PRO A 165 16.67 -25.01 -45.52
CA PRO A 165 17.24 -26.36 -45.51
C PRO A 165 18.49 -26.38 -44.62
N GLY A 166 18.52 -27.28 -43.62
CA GLY A 166 19.65 -27.42 -42.69
C GLY A 166 19.45 -26.81 -41.30
N SER A 167 18.43 -25.96 -41.12
CA SER A 167 18.04 -25.41 -39.83
C SER A 167 16.83 -26.16 -39.25
N TYR A 168 16.86 -26.50 -37.96
CA TYR A 168 15.87 -27.40 -37.35
C TYR A 168 15.46 -26.96 -35.94
N PHE A 169 14.22 -27.25 -35.55
CA PHE A 169 13.78 -27.22 -34.17
C PHE A 169 13.55 -28.65 -33.66
N PHE A 170 14.20 -29.00 -32.56
CA PHE A 170 13.98 -30.28 -31.88
C PHE A 170 13.30 -30.06 -30.53
N LEU A 171 12.11 -30.64 -30.37
CA LEU A 171 11.41 -30.72 -29.09
C LEU A 171 12.02 -31.85 -28.24
N ALA A 172 13.14 -31.55 -27.58
CA ALA A 172 13.93 -32.52 -26.83
C ALA A 172 14.60 -31.89 -25.60
N ARG A 173 14.92 -32.73 -24.61
CA ARG A 173 15.73 -32.36 -23.45
C ARG A 173 17.17 -32.80 -23.68
N CYS A 174 18.12 -31.89 -23.51
CA CYS A 174 19.55 -32.23 -23.50
C CYS A 174 19.90 -32.99 -22.22
N THR A 175 20.49 -34.17 -22.36
CA THR A 175 20.91 -35.01 -21.22
C THR A 175 22.41 -34.99 -20.99
N GLY A 176 23.20 -34.61 -22.00
CA GLY A 176 24.66 -34.53 -21.89
C GLY A 176 25.27 -33.80 -23.07
N VAL A 177 26.42 -33.16 -22.84
CA VAL A 177 27.21 -32.44 -23.84
C VAL A 177 28.59 -33.08 -23.86
N ALA A 178 29.01 -33.59 -25.02
CA ALA A 178 30.38 -34.04 -25.25
C ALA A 178 31.17 -32.87 -25.86
N ALA A 179 32.12 -32.32 -25.09
CA ALA A 179 33.00 -31.25 -25.55
C ALA A 179 34.02 -31.76 -26.57
N ASP A 180 34.66 -32.89 -26.29
CA ASP A 180 35.74 -33.45 -27.14
C ASP A 180 35.23 -34.00 -28.48
N GLY A 181 33.97 -34.44 -28.52
CA GLY A 181 33.32 -35.02 -29.71
C GLY A 181 32.39 -34.06 -30.45
N HIS A 182 32.27 -32.81 -30.01
CA HIS A 182 31.40 -31.79 -30.61
C HIS A 182 29.96 -32.30 -30.85
N ALA A 183 29.39 -33.04 -29.89
CA ALA A 183 28.06 -33.63 -30.00
C ALA A 183 27.22 -33.43 -28.73
N VAL A 184 25.92 -33.20 -28.91
CA VAL A 184 24.94 -33.13 -27.81
C VAL A 184 24.08 -34.39 -27.83
N SER A 185 23.93 -35.03 -26.67
CA SER A 185 23.04 -36.18 -26.46
C SER A 185 21.67 -35.72 -25.99
N LEU A 186 20.63 -36.14 -26.71
CA LEU A 186 19.27 -35.65 -26.57
C LEU A 186 18.31 -36.77 -26.22
N ARG A 187 17.26 -36.43 -25.49
CA ARG A 187 16.11 -37.29 -25.22
C ARG A 187 14.86 -36.61 -25.78
N SER A 188 14.19 -37.25 -26.74
CA SER A 188 12.94 -36.75 -27.33
C SER A 188 11.83 -36.68 -26.28
N LEU A 189 10.97 -35.66 -26.39
CA LEU A 189 9.80 -35.46 -25.51
C LEU A 189 8.46 -35.82 -26.17
N HIS A 190 8.45 -36.22 -27.45
CA HIS A 190 7.20 -36.58 -28.14
C HIS A 190 6.71 -37.97 -27.77
N ARG A 191 5.46 -38.02 -27.28
CA ARG A 191 4.56 -39.17 -27.21
C ARG A 191 3.61 -39.07 -28.41
N PHE A 192 4.02 -39.47 -29.61
CA PHE A 192 3.05 -39.70 -30.69
C PHE A 192 3.50 -40.86 -31.58
N THR A 193 2.77 -41.95 -31.42
CA THR A 193 2.37 -42.90 -32.45
C THR A 193 2.08 -42.15 -33.75
N PHE A 194 2.73 -42.52 -34.85
CA PHE A 194 2.29 -42.14 -36.19
C PHE A 194 0.79 -42.46 -36.32
N LEU A 195 -0.04 -41.49 -36.71
CA LEU A 195 -1.32 -41.83 -37.31
C LEU A 195 -1.51 -40.99 -38.57
N PHE A 196 -1.40 -41.68 -39.70
CA PHE A 196 -2.23 -41.38 -40.85
C PHE A 196 -3.70 -41.31 -40.39
N SER A 197 -4.34 -40.18 -40.66
CA SER A 197 -5.80 -40.05 -40.76
C SER A 197 -6.65 -40.10 -39.47
N CYS A 198 -7.65 -39.21 -39.49
CA CYS A 198 -8.88 -39.13 -38.71
C CYS A 198 -8.85 -38.63 -37.26
N CYS A 199 -9.60 -37.54 -37.09
CA CYS A 199 -10.32 -37.13 -35.90
C CYS A 199 -10.75 -38.29 -35.00
N GLN A 200 -10.40 -38.22 -33.71
CA GLN A 200 -11.39 -38.38 -32.65
C GLN A 200 -10.90 -37.71 -31.36
N VAL A 201 -11.67 -36.73 -30.91
CA VAL A 201 -11.61 -36.20 -29.55
C VAL A 201 -11.99 -37.35 -28.61
N HIS A 202 -11.11 -37.72 -27.68
CA HIS A 202 -11.52 -38.32 -26.43
C HIS A 202 -10.88 -37.59 -25.25
N ARG A 203 -11.79 -37.02 -24.48
CA ARG A 203 -11.68 -36.48 -23.14
C ARG A 203 -11.30 -37.64 -22.22
N GLU A 204 -10.35 -37.45 -21.31
CA GLU A 204 -10.30 -38.28 -20.12
C GLU A 204 -9.96 -37.42 -18.90
N SER A 205 -10.99 -37.32 -18.07
CA SER A 205 -11.01 -36.86 -16.70
C SER A 205 -10.11 -37.73 -15.82
N VAL A 206 -9.62 -37.11 -14.76
CA VAL A 206 -8.90 -37.70 -13.63
C VAL A 206 -9.60 -38.96 -13.10
N THR A 207 -8.87 -40.08 -13.04
CA THR A 207 -8.97 -41.06 -11.97
C THR A 207 -7.60 -41.65 -11.65
N ASP A 208 -7.45 -41.88 -10.35
CA ASP A 208 -6.34 -42.48 -9.61
C ASP A 208 -5.92 -43.88 -10.11
N GLY A 209 -4.69 -44.31 -9.79
CA GLY A 209 -4.28 -45.71 -9.80
C GLY A 209 -3.57 -46.28 -11.04
N GLY A 210 -2.24 -46.34 -10.96
CA GLY A 210 -1.36 -47.43 -11.43
C GLY A 210 -1.60 -48.12 -12.78
N VAL A 211 -0.90 -47.67 -13.83
CA VAL A 211 -0.32 -48.54 -14.87
C VAL A 211 1.08 -48.02 -15.24
N ARG A 212 2.13 -48.78 -14.87
CA ARG A 212 3.50 -48.58 -15.35
C ARG A 212 3.61 -49.17 -16.76
N ASP A 213 3.38 -48.37 -17.79
CA ASP A 213 3.78 -48.73 -19.16
C ASP A 213 5.06 -47.97 -19.54
N THR A 214 6.17 -48.70 -19.51
CA THR A 214 7.47 -48.33 -20.05
C THR A 214 7.42 -48.22 -21.57
N LEU A 215 7.17 -47.03 -22.11
CA LEU A 215 7.50 -46.70 -23.50
C LEU A 215 8.94 -46.19 -23.60
N GLU A 216 9.75 -46.81 -24.46
CA GLU A 216 11.14 -46.44 -24.69
C GLU A 216 11.28 -45.05 -25.35
N LEU A 217 11.88 -44.12 -24.60
CA LEU A 217 12.20 -42.77 -25.06
C LEU A 217 13.40 -42.79 -26.01
N TRP A 218 13.20 -42.33 -27.25
CA TRP A 218 14.26 -42.28 -28.27
C TRP A 218 15.37 -41.28 -27.90
N ARG A 219 16.61 -41.77 -27.90
CA ARG A 219 17.82 -40.96 -27.74
C ARG A 219 18.46 -40.75 -29.11
N PHE A 220 18.91 -39.52 -29.37
CA PHE A 220 19.60 -39.16 -30.59
C PHE A 220 20.70 -38.14 -30.31
N SER A 221 21.70 -38.05 -31.19
CA SER A 221 22.80 -37.10 -31.06
C SER A 221 22.76 -36.01 -32.13
N VAL A 222 23.24 -34.82 -31.79
CA VAL A 222 23.38 -33.71 -32.75
C VAL A 222 24.80 -33.15 -32.64
N SER A 223 25.57 -33.25 -33.72
CA SER A 223 26.88 -32.62 -33.82
C SER A 223 26.77 -31.12 -34.04
N TYR A 224 27.68 -30.34 -33.47
CA TYR A 224 27.70 -28.88 -33.49
C TYR A 224 29.09 -28.33 -33.83
N ASP A 225 29.13 -27.24 -34.61
CA ASP A 225 30.37 -26.45 -34.79
C ASP A 225 30.49 -25.38 -33.71
N LYS A 226 29.35 -24.83 -33.29
CA LYS A 226 29.24 -23.90 -32.16
C LYS A 226 28.07 -24.31 -31.29
N LEU A 227 28.31 -24.42 -29.98
CA LEU A 227 27.27 -24.70 -28.98
C LEU A 227 26.98 -23.45 -28.17
N VAL A 228 25.70 -23.13 -28.02
CA VAL A 228 25.21 -22.05 -27.16
C VAL A 228 24.31 -22.67 -26.10
N VAL A 229 24.66 -22.47 -24.83
CA VAL A 229 23.89 -22.95 -23.68
C VAL A 229 23.07 -21.80 -23.10
N ALA A 230 21.76 -21.80 -23.36
CA ALA A 230 20.80 -20.77 -22.94
C ALA A 230 19.55 -21.38 -22.29
N THR A 231 19.75 -22.38 -21.42
CA THR A 231 18.69 -23.20 -20.79
C THR A 231 17.88 -22.46 -19.72
N GLY A 232 18.25 -21.23 -19.37
CA GLY A 232 17.57 -20.42 -18.36
C GLY A 232 17.90 -20.85 -16.94
N ALA A 233 17.03 -20.50 -15.99
CA ALA A 233 17.17 -20.81 -14.57
C ALA A 233 15.95 -21.58 -14.06
N GLU A 234 16.16 -22.45 -13.07
CA GLU A 234 15.10 -23.08 -12.28
C GLU A 234 14.72 -22.21 -11.08
N ALA A 235 13.58 -22.50 -10.47
CA ALA A 235 13.18 -21.82 -9.23
C ALA A 235 14.04 -22.35 -8.07
N SER A 236 14.70 -21.43 -7.34
CA SER A 236 15.36 -21.78 -6.10
C SER A 236 14.29 -22.04 -5.04
N THR A 237 14.29 -23.24 -4.47
CA THR A 237 13.42 -23.57 -3.33
C THR A 237 14.10 -23.35 -1.99
N PHE A 238 15.34 -22.82 -1.98
CA PHE A 238 16.12 -22.53 -0.78
C PHE A 238 16.21 -23.70 0.23
N GLY A 239 16.12 -24.94 -0.27
CA GLY A 239 16.17 -26.15 0.56
C GLY A 239 14.87 -26.48 1.29
N VAL A 240 13.79 -25.74 1.07
CA VAL A 240 12.55 -25.94 1.81
C VAL A 240 11.78 -27.15 1.27
N HIS A 241 11.49 -28.10 2.17
CA HIS A 241 10.78 -29.34 1.88
C HIS A 241 9.32 -29.07 1.47
N GLY A 242 8.76 -29.89 0.59
CA GLY A 242 7.39 -29.76 0.09
C GLY A 242 7.17 -28.67 -0.98
N VAL A 243 8.03 -27.64 -1.09
CA VAL A 243 7.83 -26.56 -2.09
C VAL A 243 7.83 -27.08 -3.52
N LYS A 244 8.69 -28.04 -3.87
CA LYS A 244 8.70 -28.62 -5.23
C LYS A 244 7.45 -29.46 -5.54
N GLU A 245 6.79 -29.99 -4.52
CA GLU A 245 5.66 -30.91 -4.64
C GLU A 245 4.32 -30.16 -4.60
N HIS A 246 4.25 -29.08 -3.81
CA HIS A 246 3.01 -28.34 -3.57
C HIS A 246 2.96 -26.95 -4.22
N ALA A 247 4.10 -26.33 -4.57
CA ALA A 247 4.11 -24.97 -5.11
C ALA A 247 4.05 -24.92 -6.65
N MET A 248 3.36 -23.91 -7.18
CA MET A 248 3.38 -23.57 -8.59
C MET A 248 4.27 -22.34 -8.83
N PHE A 249 5.44 -22.55 -9.44
CA PHE A 249 6.47 -21.50 -9.57
C PHE A 249 6.20 -20.39 -10.60
N LEU A 250 5.04 -20.41 -11.27
CA LEU A 250 4.62 -19.39 -12.25
C LEU A 250 5.70 -18.97 -13.28
N ARG A 251 6.49 -19.94 -13.78
CA ARG A 251 7.53 -19.70 -14.81
C ARG A 251 7.10 -20.02 -16.23
N GLU A 252 6.00 -20.74 -16.38
CA GLU A 252 5.52 -21.23 -17.67
C GLU A 252 4.00 -21.01 -17.79
N VAL A 253 3.50 -21.06 -19.03
CA VAL A 253 2.09 -20.80 -19.35
C VAL A 253 1.17 -21.89 -18.77
N ASN A 254 1.61 -23.15 -18.77
CA ASN A 254 0.90 -24.26 -18.14
C ASN A 254 0.72 -24.05 -16.62
N HIS A 255 1.73 -23.50 -15.93
CA HIS A 255 1.61 -23.17 -14.50
C HIS A 255 0.53 -22.11 -14.28
N ALA A 256 0.49 -21.08 -15.13
CA ALA A 256 -0.53 -20.05 -15.06
C ALA A 256 -1.95 -20.59 -15.33
N GLN A 257 -2.08 -21.51 -16.29
CA GLN A 257 -3.33 -22.21 -16.59
C GLN A 257 -3.80 -23.06 -15.40
N GLU A 258 -2.89 -23.79 -14.78
CA GLU A 258 -3.21 -24.68 -13.66
C GLU A 258 -3.60 -23.89 -12.40
N ILE A 259 -2.92 -22.79 -12.10
CA ILE A 259 -3.30 -21.84 -11.04
C ILE A 259 -4.73 -21.35 -11.27
N ARG A 260 -5.01 -20.84 -12.48
CA ARG A 260 -6.35 -20.32 -12.82
C ARG A 260 -7.42 -21.41 -12.75
N ARG A 261 -7.11 -22.62 -13.22
CA ARG A 261 -8.03 -23.78 -13.17
C ARG A 261 -8.35 -24.16 -11.73
N LYS A 262 -7.34 -24.27 -10.86
CA LYS A 262 -7.54 -24.55 -9.44
C LYS A 262 -8.38 -23.46 -8.78
N LEU A 263 -8.15 -22.19 -9.12
CA LEU A 263 -8.84 -21.07 -8.47
C LEU A 263 -10.33 -21.11 -8.80
N LEU A 264 -10.66 -21.31 -10.07
CA LEU A 264 -12.04 -21.43 -10.53
C LEU A 264 -12.72 -22.67 -9.95
N LEU A 265 -12.01 -23.80 -9.86
CA LEU A 265 -12.54 -25.02 -9.28
C LEU A 265 -12.83 -24.86 -7.78
N ASN A 266 -11.95 -24.19 -7.04
CA ASN A 266 -12.13 -23.93 -5.61
C ASN A 266 -13.30 -22.97 -5.36
N LEU A 267 -13.50 -21.96 -6.23
CA LEU A 267 -14.65 -21.06 -6.17
C LEU A 267 -15.98 -21.80 -6.48
N MET A 268 -15.97 -22.73 -7.43
CA MET A 268 -17.16 -23.54 -7.70
C MET A 268 -17.48 -24.51 -6.56
N LEU A 269 -16.45 -25.04 -5.89
CA LEU A 269 -16.64 -25.91 -4.74
C LEU A 269 -17.21 -25.13 -3.55
N SER A 270 -16.79 -23.89 -3.31
CA SER A 270 -17.31 -23.08 -2.18
C SER A 270 -18.80 -22.77 -2.27
N ASP A 271 -19.40 -22.82 -3.46
CA ASP A 271 -20.83 -22.59 -3.68
C ASP A 271 -21.70 -23.83 -3.37
N ILE A 272 -21.10 -24.98 -3.03
CA ILE A 272 -21.84 -26.20 -2.71
C ILE A 272 -22.42 -26.12 -1.29
N PRO A 273 -23.76 -26.22 -1.11
CA PRO A 273 -24.38 -26.20 0.21
C PRO A 273 -23.88 -27.36 1.08
N GLY A 274 -23.42 -27.06 2.30
CA GLY A 274 -22.93 -28.06 3.26
C GLY A 274 -21.41 -28.05 3.47
N ILE A 275 -20.66 -27.25 2.72
CA ILE A 275 -19.24 -26.99 2.99
C ILE A 275 -19.14 -25.94 4.12
N MET A 276 -18.50 -26.31 5.23
CA MET A 276 -18.27 -25.46 6.40
C MET A 276 -17.37 -24.28 6.01
N GLU A 277 -17.61 -23.06 6.52
CA GLU A 277 -16.85 -21.83 6.16
C GLU A 277 -15.32 -22.00 6.28
N LEU A 278 -14.86 -22.81 7.24
CA LEU A 278 -13.45 -23.15 7.43
C LEU A 278 -12.84 -23.88 6.23
N PHE A 279 -13.64 -24.72 5.56
CA PHE A 279 -13.22 -25.51 4.40
C PHE A 279 -13.17 -24.65 3.13
N CYS A 280 -14.03 -23.63 3.01
CA CYS A 280 -13.93 -22.62 1.96
C CYS A 280 -12.62 -21.82 2.05
N LEU A 281 -12.21 -21.43 3.27
CA LEU A 281 -10.93 -20.77 3.51
C LEU A 281 -9.74 -21.69 3.19
N LEU A 282 -9.82 -22.97 3.54
CA LEU A 282 -8.79 -23.97 3.23
C LEU A 282 -8.63 -24.16 1.71
N LEU A 283 -9.75 -24.27 0.97
CA LEU A 283 -9.76 -24.36 -0.49
C LEU A 283 -9.12 -23.13 -1.15
N MET A 284 -9.18 -21.94 -0.54
CA MET A 284 -8.53 -20.74 -1.06
C MET A 284 -7.06 -20.60 -0.64
N SER A 285 -6.61 -21.33 0.38
CA SER A 285 -5.25 -21.26 0.93
C SER A 285 -4.19 -22.09 0.17
N ASP A 286 -4.62 -23.05 -0.66
CA ASP A 286 -3.74 -23.94 -1.48
C ASP A 286 -2.91 -23.22 -2.56
N PHE A 287 -2.94 -21.88 -2.62
CA PHE A 287 -2.19 -21.06 -3.58
C PHE A 287 -0.80 -20.63 -3.09
N PHE A 288 -0.51 -20.79 -1.80
CA PHE A 288 0.80 -20.46 -1.22
C PHE A 288 1.42 -21.70 -0.59
N PRO A 289 2.68 -22.06 -0.90
CA PRO A 289 3.38 -23.07 -0.13
C PRO A 289 3.68 -22.50 1.25
N ILE A 290 2.78 -22.71 2.22
CA ILE A 290 3.12 -22.62 3.63
C ILE A 290 3.97 -23.86 3.92
N THR A 291 5.26 -23.62 4.11
CA THR A 291 6.22 -24.67 4.39
C THR A 291 6.13 -25.02 5.86
N HIS A 292 5.32 -26.04 6.18
CA HIS A 292 5.55 -26.83 7.38
C HIS A 292 6.74 -27.76 7.11
N SER A 293 7.87 -27.49 7.77
CA SER A 293 8.92 -28.49 7.95
C SER A 293 9.57 -28.30 9.31
N ASP A 294 9.44 -29.34 10.13
CA ASP A 294 9.98 -29.49 11.47
C ASP A 294 11.51 -29.37 11.54
N GLY A 295 11.97 -28.96 12.74
CA GLY A 295 13.31 -28.71 13.29
C GLY A 295 14.58 -29.20 12.55
N VAL A 296 15.74 -28.56 12.68
CA VAL A 296 16.33 -27.98 13.89
C VAL A 296 17.40 -26.95 13.51
N GLY A 297 17.43 -25.82 14.23
CA GLY A 297 18.60 -24.92 14.20
C GLY A 297 18.36 -23.44 14.55
N PHE A 298 17.16 -23.03 14.97
CA PHE A 298 16.96 -21.73 15.59
C PHE A 298 17.11 -21.84 17.10
N ARG A 299 18.00 -21.01 17.63
CA ARG A 299 18.20 -20.74 19.06
C ARG A 299 16.86 -20.33 19.68
N GLU A 300 16.45 -21.06 20.73
CA GLU A 300 15.18 -20.95 21.44
C GLU A 300 14.60 -19.51 21.47
N MET A 301 13.52 -19.31 20.72
CA MET A 301 12.56 -18.24 20.91
C MET A 301 11.20 -18.91 21.04
N SER A 302 10.57 -18.65 22.18
CA SER A 302 9.36 -19.26 22.74
C SER A 302 8.13 -19.26 21.81
N ASP A 303 7.30 -20.29 22.00
CA ASP A 303 6.05 -20.72 21.35
C ASP A 303 4.91 -19.67 21.14
N ASP A 304 5.18 -18.42 20.74
CA ASP A 304 4.15 -17.37 20.65
C ASP A 304 3.65 -16.99 19.24
N GLU A 305 4.18 -17.56 18.14
CA GLU A 305 3.93 -17.03 16.77
C GLU A 305 3.20 -17.97 15.79
N ALA A 306 2.18 -18.68 16.28
CA ALA A 306 1.14 -19.29 15.43
C ALA A 306 -0.26 -18.79 15.82
N ARG A 307 -0.41 -17.47 15.96
CA ARG A 307 -1.73 -16.82 16.03
C ARG A 307 -2.08 -16.33 14.64
N GLU A 308 -3.30 -16.61 14.18
CA GLU A 308 -4.02 -15.79 13.21
C GLU A 308 -3.69 -14.30 13.48
N GLU A 309 -3.52 -13.46 12.46
CA GLU A 309 -3.46 -11.99 12.63
C GLU A 309 -4.79 -11.51 13.22
N LYS A 310 -4.94 -11.73 14.53
CA LYS A 310 -6.06 -11.29 15.32
C LYS A 310 -5.90 -9.79 15.42
N GLU A 311 -6.86 -9.03 14.87
CA GLU A 311 -6.90 -7.57 15.07
C GLU A 311 -6.71 -7.31 16.57
N LEU A 312 -5.61 -6.64 16.91
CA LEU A 312 -5.27 -6.34 18.29
C LEU A 312 -6.26 -5.29 18.78
N ASP A 313 -7.21 -5.71 19.61
CA ASP A 313 -8.27 -4.89 20.15
C ASP A 313 -8.01 -4.52 21.63
N LEU A 314 -8.94 -3.79 22.23
CA LEU A 314 -8.84 -3.35 23.63
C LEU A 314 -8.96 -4.51 24.65
N THR A 315 -9.15 -5.76 24.23
CA THR A 315 -9.10 -6.91 25.14
C THR A 315 -7.70 -7.17 25.66
N SER A 316 -6.68 -6.75 24.90
CA SER A 316 -5.28 -6.84 25.32
C SER A 316 -4.87 -5.65 26.19
N PRO A 317 -4.35 -5.88 27.42
CA PRO A 317 -3.88 -4.80 28.27
C PRO A 317 -2.68 -4.06 27.69
N ASP A 318 -1.88 -4.71 26.83
CA ASP A 318 -0.76 -4.07 26.13
C ASP A 318 -1.25 -3.00 25.15
N VAL A 319 -2.34 -3.29 24.41
CA VAL A 319 -2.96 -2.34 23.47
C VAL A 319 -3.49 -1.12 24.22
N VAL A 320 -4.22 -1.33 25.31
CA VAL A 320 -4.72 -0.24 26.17
C VAL A 320 -3.56 0.60 26.71
N THR A 321 -2.45 -0.04 27.11
CA THR A 321 -1.26 0.66 27.61
C THR A 321 -0.63 1.52 26.52
N LYS A 322 -0.50 1.02 25.30
CA LYS A 322 0.02 1.79 24.15
C LYS A 322 -0.83 3.01 23.82
N TYR A 323 -2.17 2.86 23.79
CA TYR A 323 -3.08 4.00 23.63
C TYR A 323 -2.91 5.04 24.75
N LYS A 324 -2.83 4.59 26.02
CA LYS A 324 -2.66 5.50 27.16
C LYS A 324 -1.31 6.19 27.17
N SER A 325 -0.23 5.51 26.81
CA SER A 325 1.10 6.11 26.67
C SER A 325 1.15 7.13 25.53
N ALA A 326 0.53 6.84 24.38
CA ALA A 326 0.41 7.80 23.28
C ALA A 326 -0.41 9.04 23.71
N ALA A 327 -1.50 8.82 24.45
CA ALA A 327 -2.34 9.89 25.00
C ALA A 327 -1.59 10.76 26.01
N GLU A 328 -0.79 10.17 26.88
CA GLU A 328 0.00 10.92 27.87
C GLU A 328 1.02 11.84 27.17
N ILE A 329 1.70 11.35 26.13
CA ILE A 329 2.63 12.16 25.34
C ILE A 329 1.91 13.33 24.69
N VAL A 330 0.77 13.08 24.02
CA VAL A 330 0.07 14.13 23.29
C VAL A 330 -0.58 15.15 24.23
N ASN A 331 -1.09 14.73 25.39
CA ASN A 331 -1.63 15.65 26.40
C ASN A 331 -0.53 16.59 26.94
N LYS A 332 0.69 16.07 27.19
CA LYS A 332 1.86 16.89 27.59
C LYS A 332 2.33 17.81 26.46
N ALA A 333 2.32 17.33 25.22
CA ALA A 333 2.66 18.14 24.05
C ALA A 333 1.70 19.32 23.89
N LEU A 334 0.40 19.07 24.04
CA LEU A 334 -0.64 20.10 24.00
C LEU A 334 -0.44 21.14 25.12
N GLN A 335 -0.17 20.70 26.36
CA GLN A 335 0.14 21.61 27.47
C GLN A 335 1.36 22.49 27.17
N LEU A 336 2.42 21.92 26.59
CA LEU A 336 3.60 22.66 26.18
C LEU A 336 3.27 23.71 25.12
N VAL A 337 2.55 23.34 24.06
CA VAL A 337 2.20 24.27 22.98
C VAL A 337 1.30 25.40 23.50
N ILE A 338 0.29 25.09 24.32
CA ILE A 338 -0.57 26.10 24.95
C ILE A 338 0.24 27.09 25.79
N SER A 339 1.19 26.61 26.61
CA SER A 339 2.04 27.49 27.43
C SER A 339 2.91 28.47 26.61
N LYS A 340 3.13 28.16 25.33
CA LYS A 340 3.91 28.95 24.38
C LYS A 340 3.04 29.79 23.43
N CYS A 341 1.72 29.58 23.40
CA CYS A 341 0.78 30.40 22.64
C CYS A 341 0.64 31.77 23.30
N LYS A 342 1.52 32.69 22.91
CA LYS A 342 1.57 34.07 23.38
C LYS A 342 1.48 35.03 22.19
N PRO A 343 1.03 36.28 22.39
CA PRO A 343 1.03 37.28 21.32
C PRO A 343 2.42 37.41 20.70
N LYS A 344 2.48 37.60 19.38
CA LYS A 344 3.67 37.67 18.53
C LYS A 344 4.46 36.37 18.37
N ALA A 345 3.99 35.24 18.94
CA ALA A 345 4.60 33.95 18.67
C ALA A 345 4.32 33.52 17.23
N LYS A 346 5.35 33.05 16.51
CA LYS A 346 5.21 32.52 15.16
C LYS A 346 4.52 31.16 15.19
N ILE A 347 3.52 30.98 14.35
CA ILE A 347 2.73 29.74 14.29
C ILE A 347 3.61 28.55 13.86
N VAL A 348 4.49 28.76 12.88
CA VAL A 348 5.40 27.72 12.38
C VAL A 348 6.30 27.15 13.48
N ASP A 349 6.85 28.01 14.33
CA ASP A 349 7.74 27.62 15.43
C ASP A 349 6.98 26.80 16.48
N LEU A 350 5.72 27.15 16.76
CA LEU A 350 4.88 26.42 17.70
C LEU A 350 4.52 25.02 17.16
N CYS A 351 4.18 24.92 15.87
CA CYS A 351 3.93 23.64 15.21
C CYS A 351 5.17 22.73 15.24
N GLU A 352 6.35 23.28 14.92
CA GLU A 352 7.60 22.52 14.96
C GLU A 352 7.94 22.03 16.36
N GLN A 353 7.77 22.89 17.37
CA GLN A 353 8.03 22.54 18.77
C GLN A 353 7.11 21.42 19.27
N GLY A 354 5.83 21.43 18.87
CA GLY A 354 4.89 20.33 19.17
C GLY A 354 5.36 19.01 18.55
N ASP A 355 5.71 19.02 17.26
CA ASP A 355 6.16 17.81 16.57
C ASP A 355 7.48 17.26 17.13
N VAL A 356 8.44 18.14 17.44
CA VAL A 356 9.73 17.78 18.04
C VAL A 356 9.51 17.12 19.40
N PHE A 357 8.68 17.73 20.25
CA PHE A 357 8.37 17.18 21.57
C PHE A 357 7.75 15.78 21.47
N ILE A 358 6.78 15.58 20.57
CA ILE A 358 6.17 14.25 20.36
C ILE A 358 7.21 13.23 19.91
N ARG A 359 8.08 13.57 18.94
CA ARG A 359 9.14 12.65 18.45
C ARG A 359 10.12 12.27 19.55
N GLU A 360 10.57 13.24 20.36
CA GLU A 360 11.51 13.00 21.45
C GLU A 360 10.91 12.13 22.56
N GLN A 361 9.71 12.47 23.01
CA GLN A 361 9.03 11.72 24.08
C GLN A 361 8.64 10.31 23.62
N ALA A 362 8.08 10.16 22.42
CA ALA A 362 7.79 8.85 21.84
C ALA A 362 9.08 8.05 21.65
N GLY A 363 10.17 8.70 21.23
CA GLY A 363 11.50 8.10 21.10
C GLY A 363 12.02 7.48 22.41
N ASN A 364 11.64 8.03 23.57
CA ASN A 364 12.06 7.59 24.90
C ASN A 364 11.34 6.33 25.42
N ILE A 365 10.14 6.04 24.93
CA ILE A 365 9.36 4.86 25.34
C ILE A 365 9.76 3.66 24.48
N TYR A 366 9.80 2.45 25.05
CA TYR A 366 10.10 1.21 24.30
C TYR A 366 11.47 1.20 23.58
N LYS A 367 12.51 1.85 24.13
CA LYS A 367 13.88 1.85 23.55
C LYS A 367 14.57 0.48 23.53
N ASN A 368 14.37 -0.32 24.59
CA ASN A 368 15.13 -1.55 24.82
C ASN A 368 14.33 -2.83 24.49
N VAL A 369 13.38 -2.74 23.58
CA VAL A 369 12.53 -3.88 23.19
C VAL A 369 13.18 -4.62 22.02
N LYS A 370 13.13 -5.97 22.04
CA LYS A 370 13.69 -6.81 20.98
C LYS A 370 13.04 -6.54 19.60
N ARG A 371 11.76 -6.15 19.59
CA ARG A 371 11.01 -5.78 18.39
C ARG A 371 11.12 -4.28 18.12
N LYS A 372 11.38 -3.92 16.87
CA LYS A 372 11.33 -2.51 16.42
C LYS A 372 9.87 -2.05 16.44
N ILE A 373 9.53 -1.15 17.36
CA ILE A 373 8.19 -0.56 17.48
C ILE A 373 8.20 0.81 16.81
N GLU A 374 7.34 1.00 15.82
CA GLU A 374 7.14 2.30 15.17
C GLU A 374 6.39 3.26 16.09
N ARG A 375 6.86 4.50 16.20
CA ARG A 375 6.30 5.49 17.12
C ARG A 375 6.67 6.90 16.68
N GLY A 376 5.82 7.86 17.02
CA GLY A 376 6.06 9.26 16.69
C GLY A 376 4.76 10.03 16.48
N VAL A 377 4.81 10.98 15.55
CA VAL A 377 3.69 11.85 15.21
C VAL A 377 2.66 11.06 14.39
N ALA A 378 1.42 11.00 14.86
CA ALA A 378 0.29 10.41 14.14
C ALA A 378 -0.46 11.46 13.31
N PHE A 379 -0.57 12.68 13.84
CA PHE A 379 -1.11 13.82 13.13
C PHE A 379 -0.24 15.04 13.44
N PRO A 380 0.26 15.78 12.43
CA PRO A 380 1.12 16.94 12.65
C PRO A 380 0.46 17.99 13.53
N THR A 381 1.29 18.74 14.25
CA THR A 381 0.80 19.88 15.02
C THR A 381 0.26 20.95 14.09
N CYS A 382 -1.01 21.29 14.29
CA CYS A 382 -1.76 22.29 13.56
C CYS A 382 -2.25 23.36 14.53
N ILE A 383 -2.21 24.61 14.11
CA ILE A 383 -2.63 25.76 14.92
C ILE A 383 -3.47 26.67 14.03
N SER A 384 -4.79 26.56 14.13
CA SER A 384 -5.73 27.29 13.28
C SER A 384 -6.37 28.46 14.04
N VAL A 385 -6.28 29.66 13.49
CA VAL A 385 -6.64 30.91 14.18
C VAL A 385 -7.99 31.45 13.70
N ASN A 386 -8.82 31.90 14.64
CA ASN A 386 -10.10 32.60 14.40
C ASN A 386 -11.04 31.83 13.43
N ASN A 387 -11.27 32.37 12.23
CA ASN A 387 -12.14 31.79 11.20
C ASN A 387 -11.51 30.60 10.45
N THR A 388 -10.20 30.40 10.57
CA THR A 388 -9.53 29.21 10.00
C THR A 388 -9.99 27.99 10.77
N VAL A 389 -10.57 27.00 10.10
CA VAL A 389 -11.25 25.86 10.73
C VAL A 389 -10.26 24.82 11.23
N CYS A 390 -9.38 24.32 10.36
CA CYS A 390 -8.51 23.19 10.66
C CYS A 390 -7.26 23.13 9.75
N HIS A 391 -6.33 22.23 10.11
CA HIS A 391 -5.17 21.79 9.31
C HIS A 391 -4.09 22.83 9.00
N PHE A 392 -4.13 24.02 9.61
CA PHE A 392 -3.09 25.01 9.39
C PHE A 392 -1.77 24.59 10.06
N SER A 393 -0.82 24.08 9.28
CA SER A 393 0.54 23.73 9.68
C SER A 393 1.55 24.29 8.66
N PRO A 394 1.88 25.58 8.74
CA PRO A 394 2.56 26.28 7.65
C PRO A 394 4.00 25.79 7.39
N LEU A 395 4.52 26.12 6.21
CA LEU A 395 5.91 25.91 5.82
C LEU A 395 6.84 26.92 6.53
N ALA A 396 8.14 26.65 6.55
CA ALA A 396 9.15 27.51 7.18
C ALA A 396 9.21 28.95 6.63
N SER A 397 8.72 29.19 5.41
CA SER A 397 8.67 30.51 4.79
C SER A 397 7.48 31.38 5.21
N ASP A 398 6.57 30.85 6.02
CA ASP A 398 5.38 31.56 6.47
C ASP A 398 5.68 32.39 7.74
N ASP A 399 5.17 33.63 7.76
CA ASP A 399 5.40 34.60 8.83
C ASP A 399 4.16 34.85 9.71
N ALA A 400 3.13 33.99 9.65
CA ALA A 400 1.94 34.15 10.48
C ALA A 400 2.28 34.10 11.98
N VAL A 401 1.80 35.12 12.70
CA VAL A 401 1.98 35.30 14.13
C VAL A 401 0.64 35.31 14.84
N LEU A 402 0.65 34.93 16.11
CA LEU A 402 -0.51 35.03 16.99
C LEU A 402 -0.69 36.45 17.52
N GLU A 403 -1.94 36.90 17.67
CA GLU A 403 -2.31 38.19 18.26
C GLU A 403 -3.01 38.02 19.61
N GLU A 404 -3.13 39.12 20.35
CA GLU A 404 -3.86 39.11 21.63
C GLU A 404 -5.37 38.93 21.37
N ASN A 405 -6.03 38.10 22.19
CA ASN A 405 -7.42 37.67 22.05
C ASN A 405 -7.73 36.75 20.85
N ASP A 406 -6.71 36.24 20.16
CA ASP A 406 -6.93 35.24 19.12
C ASP A 406 -7.52 33.94 19.69
N ILE A 407 -8.44 33.35 18.94
CA ILE A 407 -8.96 32.00 19.21
C ILE A 407 -8.12 30.99 18.44
N VAL A 408 -7.32 30.25 19.18
CA VAL A 408 -6.36 29.28 18.65
C VAL A 408 -6.88 27.87 18.83
N LYS A 409 -6.96 27.13 17.73
CA LYS A 409 -7.31 25.71 17.69
C LYS A 409 -6.06 24.90 17.47
N ILE A 410 -5.66 24.12 18.46
CA ILE A 410 -4.46 23.28 18.43
C ILE A 410 -4.90 21.85 18.21
N ASP A 411 -4.44 21.21 17.14
CA ASP A 411 -4.73 19.81 16.79
C ASP A 411 -3.42 19.05 16.56
N MET A 412 -3.28 17.87 17.16
CA MET A 412 -2.07 17.05 17.09
C MET A 412 -2.35 15.59 17.45
N GLY A 413 -1.45 14.69 17.04
CA GLY A 413 -1.57 13.26 17.32
C GLY A 413 -0.25 12.56 17.55
N CYS A 414 -0.26 11.54 18.40
CA CYS A 414 0.85 10.64 18.68
C CYS A 414 0.43 9.19 18.41
N HIS A 415 1.35 8.33 17.96
CA HIS A 415 1.11 6.90 17.91
C HIS A 415 2.27 6.10 18.51
N ILE A 416 1.93 4.93 19.06
CA ILE A 416 2.87 3.92 19.51
C ILE A 416 2.43 2.58 18.92
N ASP A 417 3.31 1.92 18.18
CA ASP A 417 3.05 0.64 17.49
C ASP A 417 1.84 0.72 16.54
N GLY A 418 1.57 1.91 16.02
CA GLY A 418 0.39 2.18 15.18
C GLY A 418 -0.90 2.48 15.94
N PHE A 419 -0.94 2.37 17.28
CA PHE A 419 -2.11 2.78 18.08
C PHE A 419 -2.10 4.30 18.28
N ILE A 420 -3.14 4.97 17.81
CA ILE A 420 -3.20 6.42 17.63
C ILE A 420 -3.96 7.09 18.78
N ALA A 421 -3.42 8.19 19.29
CA ALA A 421 -4.12 9.12 20.17
C ALA A 421 -4.02 10.53 19.58
N VAL A 422 -5.17 11.14 19.32
CA VAL A 422 -5.32 12.51 18.81
C VAL A 422 -6.01 13.41 19.82
N VAL A 423 -5.64 14.68 19.84
CA VAL A 423 -6.23 15.70 20.70
C VAL A 423 -6.36 17.02 19.93
N GLY A 424 -7.50 17.67 20.09
CA GLY A 424 -7.78 19.01 19.60
C GLY A 424 -8.37 19.86 20.71
N HIS A 425 -7.86 21.09 20.86
CA HIS A 425 -8.31 22.00 21.91
C HIS A 425 -8.33 23.44 21.40
N THR A 426 -9.35 24.19 21.82
CA THR A 426 -9.47 25.62 21.52
C THR A 426 -9.10 26.44 22.75
N HIS A 427 -8.20 27.39 22.56
CA HIS A 427 -7.67 28.27 23.59
C HIS A 427 -7.72 29.72 23.10
N VAL A 428 -8.09 30.66 23.96
CA VAL A 428 -8.05 32.09 23.66
C VAL A 428 -6.81 32.71 24.30
N ILE A 429 -6.04 33.50 23.54
CA ILE A 429 -4.83 34.16 24.03
C ILE A 429 -5.20 35.41 24.84
N GLN A 430 -5.72 35.19 26.05
CA GLN A 430 -6.07 36.24 26.99
C GLN A 430 -5.90 35.76 28.43
N GLU A 431 -5.73 36.71 29.35
CA GLU A 431 -5.78 36.46 30.78
C GLU A 431 -7.22 36.68 31.30
N GLY A 432 -7.69 35.79 32.18
CA GLY A 432 -9.03 35.87 32.76
C GLY A 432 -10.13 35.16 31.93
N PRO A 433 -11.40 35.31 32.34
CA PRO A 433 -12.50 34.57 31.74
C PRO A 433 -12.82 35.05 30.32
N VAL A 434 -13.01 34.10 29.41
CA VAL A 434 -13.46 34.39 28.04
C VAL A 434 -14.95 34.75 28.07
N THR A 435 -15.32 35.81 27.36
CA THR A 435 -16.70 36.33 27.30
C THR A 435 -17.19 36.49 25.86
N GLY A 436 -18.49 36.79 25.69
CA GLY A 436 -19.09 37.09 24.38
C GLY A 436 -19.18 35.87 23.45
N ARG A 437 -19.16 36.13 22.13
CA ARG A 437 -19.33 35.08 21.11
C ARG A 437 -18.22 34.03 21.12
N ALA A 438 -17.01 34.41 21.52
CA ALA A 438 -15.90 33.48 21.74
C ALA A 438 -16.23 32.47 22.85
N ALA A 439 -16.80 32.93 23.96
CA ALA A 439 -17.23 32.05 25.04
C ALA A 439 -18.38 31.14 24.62
N ASP A 440 -19.36 31.66 23.86
CA ASP A 440 -20.50 30.87 23.36
C ASP A 440 -20.05 29.71 22.47
N VAL A 441 -19.18 29.97 21.48
CA VAL A 441 -18.75 28.94 20.52
C VAL A 441 -17.87 27.87 21.16
N ILE A 442 -17.00 28.27 22.10
CA ILE A 442 -16.16 27.33 22.87
C ILE A 442 -17.01 26.51 23.85
N ALA A 443 -17.98 27.14 24.52
CA ALA A 443 -18.92 26.42 25.38
C ALA A 443 -19.75 25.40 24.57
N ALA A 444 -20.26 25.81 23.39
CA ALA A 444 -20.98 24.92 22.49
C ALA A 444 -20.14 23.69 22.10
N ALA A 445 -18.88 23.89 21.70
CA ALA A 445 -17.98 22.78 21.35
C ALA A 445 -17.71 21.86 22.53
N ASN A 446 -17.43 22.41 23.72
CA ASN A 446 -17.16 21.63 24.92
C ASN A 446 -18.38 20.84 25.38
N THR A 447 -19.58 21.44 25.40
CA THR A 447 -20.81 20.72 25.74
C THR A 447 -21.11 19.65 24.70
N ALA A 448 -20.97 19.93 23.41
CA ALA A 448 -21.21 18.95 22.35
C ALA A 448 -20.22 17.78 22.46
N ALA A 449 -18.96 18.04 22.79
CA ALA A 449 -17.95 17.02 23.08
C ALA A 449 -18.33 16.15 24.29
N GLU A 450 -18.83 16.75 25.38
CA GLU A 450 -19.28 16.03 26.57
C GLU A 450 -20.54 15.19 26.30
N VAL A 451 -21.48 15.69 25.50
CA VAL A 451 -22.66 14.93 25.05
C VAL A 451 -22.24 13.77 24.14
N ALA A 452 -21.36 14.01 23.18
CA ALA A 452 -20.83 12.97 22.29
C ALA A 452 -20.12 11.86 23.09
N LEU A 453 -19.27 12.22 24.07
CA LEU A 453 -18.60 11.26 24.95
C LEU A 453 -19.59 10.31 25.66
N ARG A 454 -20.78 10.78 26.01
CA ARG A 454 -21.81 9.99 26.71
C ARG A 454 -22.69 9.16 25.78
N LEU A 455 -22.81 9.57 24.51
CA LEU A 455 -23.60 8.88 23.49
C LEU A 455 -22.78 7.84 22.70
N VAL A 456 -21.47 8.05 22.54
CA VAL A 456 -20.55 7.09 21.93
C VAL A 456 -20.26 5.97 22.93
N ARG A 457 -21.14 4.96 22.92
CA ARG A 457 -21.08 3.78 23.78
C ARG A 457 -21.73 2.58 23.07
N PRO A 458 -21.36 1.34 23.42
CA PRO A 458 -21.89 0.15 22.78
C PRO A 458 -23.43 0.11 22.72
N GLY A 459 -23.98 -0.29 21.57
CA GLY A 459 -25.43 -0.38 21.32
C GLY A 459 -26.13 0.94 20.99
N LYS A 460 -25.39 2.05 20.90
CA LYS A 460 -25.89 3.32 20.34
C LYS A 460 -25.48 3.46 18.87
N LYS A 461 -26.25 4.25 18.12
CA LYS A 461 -25.99 4.51 16.71
C LYS A 461 -25.20 5.79 16.52
N ASN A 462 -24.43 5.86 15.44
CA ASN A 462 -23.72 7.07 15.03
C ASN A 462 -24.68 8.27 14.80
N LYS A 463 -25.87 8.04 14.22
CA LYS A 463 -26.88 9.08 14.00
C LYS A 463 -27.33 9.82 15.26
N ASP A 464 -27.49 9.10 16.37
CA ASP A 464 -27.90 9.71 17.66
C ASP A 464 -26.90 10.79 18.09
N VAL A 465 -25.60 10.57 17.82
CA VAL A 465 -24.53 11.52 18.13
C VAL A 465 -24.64 12.75 17.23
N THR A 466 -24.81 12.55 15.92
CA THR A 466 -24.96 13.62 14.92
C THR A 466 -26.11 14.56 15.26
N GLU A 467 -27.28 14.03 15.60
CA GLU A 467 -28.46 14.83 15.97
C GLU A 467 -28.23 15.59 17.28
N ALA A 468 -27.61 14.94 18.27
CA ALA A 468 -27.39 15.53 19.57
C ALA A 468 -26.42 16.72 19.55
N ILE A 469 -25.29 16.60 18.84
CA ILE A 469 -24.31 17.69 18.76
C ILE A 469 -24.87 18.93 18.04
N GLN A 470 -25.76 18.72 17.04
CA GLN A 470 -26.43 19.83 16.34
C GLN A 470 -27.41 20.57 17.26
N LYS A 471 -28.20 19.85 18.06
CA LYS A 471 -29.10 20.48 19.04
C LYS A 471 -28.32 21.27 20.09
N VAL A 472 -27.16 20.75 20.53
CA VAL A 472 -26.29 21.46 21.48
C VAL A 472 -25.73 22.74 20.86
N ALA A 473 -25.20 22.70 19.64
CA ALA A 473 -24.69 23.90 18.98
C ALA A 473 -25.78 24.96 18.81
N ALA A 474 -26.99 24.55 18.40
CA ALA A 474 -28.13 25.46 18.23
C ALA A 474 -28.54 26.15 19.54
N ALA A 475 -28.39 25.49 20.70
CA ALA A 475 -28.68 26.10 22.00
C ALA A 475 -27.78 27.30 22.34
N TYR A 476 -26.61 27.40 21.70
CA TYR A 476 -25.64 28.49 21.86
C TYR A 476 -25.64 29.48 20.68
N ASP A 477 -26.66 29.43 19.81
CA ASP A 477 -26.69 30.14 18.51
C ASP A 477 -25.41 29.88 17.69
N CYS A 478 -24.92 28.65 17.72
CA CYS A 478 -23.79 28.20 16.93
C CYS A 478 -24.24 27.09 15.98
N LYS A 479 -23.46 26.83 14.95
CA LYS A 479 -23.67 25.72 14.02
C LYS A 479 -22.51 24.75 14.08
N ILE A 480 -22.80 23.48 13.86
CA ILE A 480 -21.76 22.48 13.63
C ILE A 480 -21.22 22.66 12.21
N VAL A 481 -19.91 22.55 12.05
CA VAL A 481 -19.25 22.69 10.75
C VAL A 481 -19.50 21.45 9.89
N GLU A 482 -19.95 21.67 8.66
CA GLU A 482 -20.18 20.63 7.65
C GLU A 482 -18.86 19.99 7.18
N GLY A 483 -18.90 18.70 6.86
CA GLY A 483 -17.73 17.95 6.35
C GLY A 483 -16.76 17.44 7.41
N VAL A 484 -16.98 17.73 8.70
CA VAL A 484 -16.20 17.14 9.80
C VAL A 484 -16.65 15.71 10.07
N LEU A 485 -15.68 14.80 10.22
CA LEU A 485 -15.88 13.37 10.41
C LEU A 485 -15.12 12.90 11.66
N SER A 486 -15.80 12.13 12.52
CA SER A 486 -15.16 11.41 13.63
C SER A 486 -14.93 9.96 13.21
N HIS A 487 -13.68 9.52 13.24
CA HIS A 487 -13.26 8.22 12.71
C HIS A 487 -13.04 7.17 13.80
N GLN A 488 -13.36 5.92 13.48
CA GLN A 488 -12.83 4.77 14.21
C GLN A 488 -11.31 4.70 14.01
N LEU A 489 -10.58 4.46 15.09
CA LEU A 489 -9.14 4.24 15.07
C LEU A 489 -8.83 2.75 15.19
N LYS A 490 -7.95 2.24 14.33
CA LYS A 490 -7.34 0.91 14.46
C LYS A 490 -5.83 1.02 14.42
N GLN A 491 -5.13 -0.10 14.63
CA GLN A 491 -3.67 -0.12 14.51
C GLN A 491 -3.25 0.30 13.09
N PHE A 492 -2.44 1.36 12.98
CA PHE A 492 -2.01 1.99 11.74
C PHE A 492 -3.12 2.61 10.88
N VAL A 493 -4.37 2.68 11.34
CA VAL A 493 -5.48 3.24 10.58
C VAL A 493 -6.09 4.40 11.36
N ILE A 494 -5.82 5.62 10.91
CA ILE A 494 -6.39 6.85 11.49
C ILE A 494 -7.82 7.14 10.99
N ASP A 495 -8.14 6.70 9.77
CA ASP A 495 -9.45 6.92 9.15
C ASP A 495 -10.13 5.57 8.92
N GLY A 496 -10.68 4.97 9.98
CA GLY A 496 -11.46 3.73 9.89
C GLY A 496 -12.80 3.93 9.18
N ASN A 497 -13.39 2.81 8.73
CA ASN A 497 -14.63 2.81 7.94
C ASN A 497 -15.88 3.21 8.73
N LYS A 498 -15.90 2.96 10.05
CA LYS A 498 -16.98 3.40 10.94
C LYS A 498 -16.80 4.88 11.26
N VAL A 499 -17.66 5.73 10.70
CA VAL A 499 -17.54 7.19 10.76
C VAL A 499 -18.81 7.87 11.27
N ILE A 500 -18.65 8.80 12.21
CA ILE A 500 -19.73 9.70 12.64
C ILE A 500 -19.59 10.99 11.83
N ILE A 501 -20.64 11.34 11.07
CA ILE A 501 -20.69 12.60 10.35
C ILE A 501 -21.24 13.70 11.25
N SER A 502 -20.63 14.88 11.22
CA SER A 502 -21.07 16.01 12.05
C SER A 502 -22.37 16.66 11.55
N VAL A 503 -22.53 16.76 10.22
CA VAL A 503 -23.75 17.26 9.58
C VAL A 503 -24.11 16.39 8.38
N THR A 504 -25.34 15.91 8.33
CA THR A 504 -25.84 15.10 7.22
C THR A 504 -26.20 16.00 6.03
N ASN A 505 -25.53 15.81 4.90
CA ASN A 505 -25.88 16.43 3.62
C ASN A 505 -26.30 15.36 2.61
N PRO A 506 -27.14 15.68 1.61
CA PRO A 506 -27.55 14.73 0.58
C PRO A 506 -26.38 14.13 -0.21
N GLU A 507 -25.29 14.88 -0.36
CA GLU A 507 -24.09 14.48 -1.09
C GLU A 507 -23.13 13.62 -0.25
N THR A 508 -23.11 13.82 1.07
CA THR A 508 -22.21 13.11 2.00
C THR A 508 -23.02 12.27 2.96
N ARG A 509 -23.30 11.02 2.55
CA ARG A 509 -23.97 10.02 3.39
C ARG A 509 -22.95 9.04 3.95
N VAL A 510 -23.06 8.78 5.24
CA VAL A 510 -22.34 7.69 5.92
C VAL A 510 -23.30 6.57 6.27
N ASP A 511 -22.81 5.35 6.29
CA ASP A 511 -23.59 4.19 6.68
C ASP A 511 -23.95 4.25 8.17
N GLU A 512 -25.15 3.78 8.50
CA GLU A 512 -25.55 3.60 9.89
C GLU A 512 -24.83 2.40 10.47
N PHE A 513 -24.24 2.58 11.65
CA PHE A 513 -23.68 1.49 12.42
C PHE A 513 -23.96 1.68 13.91
N GLU A 514 -23.82 0.58 14.65
CA GLU A 514 -23.86 0.57 16.09
C GLU A 514 -22.44 0.48 16.65
N PHE A 515 -22.17 1.25 17.69
CA PHE A 515 -20.90 1.16 18.40
C PHE A 515 -20.78 -0.20 19.08
N GLU A 516 -19.58 -0.76 19.05
CA GLU A 516 -19.28 -2.06 19.66
C GLU A 516 -18.27 -1.92 20.80
N GLU A 517 -18.21 -2.93 21.67
CA GLU A 517 -17.17 -3.01 22.69
C GLU A 517 -15.80 -3.24 22.03
N ASN A 518 -14.75 -2.77 22.71
CA ASN A 518 -13.35 -2.85 22.30
C ASN A 518 -12.97 -2.01 21.07
N GLU A 519 -13.81 -1.07 20.67
CA GLU A 519 -13.52 -0.09 19.62
C GLU A 519 -12.88 1.20 20.18
N VAL A 520 -12.16 1.93 19.32
CA VAL A 520 -11.57 3.23 19.63
C VAL A 520 -12.04 4.25 18.61
N TYR A 521 -12.38 5.46 19.07
CA TYR A 521 -12.81 6.55 18.19
C TYR A 521 -12.06 7.84 18.49
N ALA A 522 -11.74 8.58 17.43
CA ALA A 522 -11.39 10.00 17.49
C ALA A 522 -12.65 10.82 17.28
N ILE A 523 -13.20 11.36 18.36
CA ILE A 523 -14.37 12.23 18.31
C ILE A 523 -13.90 13.64 18.00
N ASP A 524 -14.42 14.20 16.90
CA ASP A 524 -14.06 15.50 16.36
C ASP A 524 -15.31 16.40 16.28
N VAL A 525 -15.31 17.46 17.11
CA VAL A 525 -16.41 18.41 17.21
C VAL A 525 -15.89 19.80 16.86
N VAL A 526 -16.46 20.39 15.81
CA VAL A 526 -16.15 21.76 15.39
C VAL A 526 -17.44 22.57 15.32
N THR A 527 -17.47 23.69 16.03
CA THR A 527 -18.58 24.64 16.07
C THR A 527 -18.14 25.98 15.49
N SER A 528 -19.08 26.66 14.84
CA SER A 528 -18.90 27.96 14.20
C SER A 528 -19.99 28.92 14.68
N THR A 529 -19.63 30.20 14.87
CA THR A 529 -20.61 31.27 15.06
C THR A 529 -21.32 31.65 13.75
N GLY A 530 -20.77 31.22 12.61
CA GLY A 530 -21.25 31.55 11.26
C GLY A 530 -22.24 30.54 10.70
N GLU A 531 -22.11 30.24 9.41
CA GLU A 531 -23.03 29.34 8.70
C GLU A 531 -22.71 27.85 8.84
N GLY A 532 -21.50 27.49 9.27
CA GLY A 532 -21.05 26.10 9.36
C GLY A 532 -20.62 25.51 8.01
N LYS A 533 -20.34 26.34 7.01
CA LYS A 533 -20.05 25.92 5.61
C LYS A 533 -18.66 26.39 5.19
N PRO A 534 -17.62 25.63 5.56
CA PRO A 534 -16.25 26.09 5.40
C PRO A 534 -15.83 25.98 3.93
N LYS A 535 -15.00 26.92 3.48
CA LYS A 535 -14.53 26.99 2.08
C LYS A 535 -13.02 26.90 2.00
N LEU A 536 -12.53 26.29 0.93
CA LEU A 536 -11.14 26.34 0.56
C LEU A 536 -10.86 27.68 -0.12
N LEU A 537 -9.96 28.49 0.44
CA LEU A 537 -9.58 29.80 -0.13
C LEU A 537 -8.32 29.69 -1.00
N ASP A 538 -7.31 28.97 -0.52
CA ASP A 538 -6.03 28.79 -1.22
C ASP A 538 -5.54 27.35 -1.08
N GLU A 539 -5.45 26.64 -2.20
CA GLU A 539 -4.92 25.27 -2.27
C GLU A 539 -3.47 25.20 -1.78
N LYS A 540 -2.67 26.27 -1.93
CA LYS A 540 -1.25 26.30 -1.54
C LYS A 540 -1.04 26.25 -0.04
N GLN A 541 -2.05 26.60 0.75
CA GLN A 541 -2.00 26.46 2.22
C GLN A 541 -2.07 25.00 2.68
N THR A 542 -2.45 24.07 1.78
CA THR A 542 -2.49 22.64 2.08
C THR A 542 -1.08 22.09 2.22
N THR A 543 -0.67 21.85 3.46
CA THR A 543 0.66 21.28 3.77
C THR A 543 0.58 19.88 4.34
N ILE A 544 -0.61 19.39 4.69
CA ILE A 544 -0.78 18.09 5.34
C ILE A 544 -1.28 17.06 4.33
N TYR A 545 -0.61 15.92 4.31
CA TYR A 545 -0.89 14.83 3.38
C TYR A 545 -0.83 13.49 4.11
N LYS A 546 -1.59 12.51 3.62
CA LYS A 546 -1.52 11.11 4.03
C LYS A 546 -1.34 10.24 2.80
N ARG A 547 -0.57 9.16 2.92
CA ARG A 547 -0.38 8.23 1.81
C ARG A 547 -1.61 7.34 1.62
N ALA A 548 -2.08 7.23 0.38
CA ALA A 548 -3.07 6.25 -0.03
C ALA A 548 -2.36 4.93 -0.37
N VAL A 549 -2.38 3.97 0.55
CA VAL A 549 -1.63 2.71 0.41
C VAL A 549 -2.24 1.74 -0.61
N ASP A 550 -3.53 1.92 -0.91
CA ASP A 550 -4.30 1.15 -1.90
C ASP A 550 -4.08 1.65 -3.34
N LYS A 551 -3.53 2.85 -3.51
CA LYS A 551 -3.28 3.46 -4.82
C LYS A 551 -1.84 3.23 -5.24
N ASN A 552 -1.66 2.78 -6.48
CA ASN A 552 -0.35 2.59 -7.08
C ASN A 552 -0.29 3.25 -8.45
N TYR A 553 0.69 4.12 -8.63
CA TYR A 553 0.90 4.87 -9.85
C TYR A 553 2.39 5.08 -10.10
N HIS A 554 2.79 4.93 -11.36
CA HIS A 554 4.18 5.11 -11.77
C HIS A 554 4.47 6.58 -12.05
N LEU A 555 4.97 7.29 -11.04
CA LEU A 555 5.35 8.71 -11.11
C LEU A 555 6.37 8.97 -12.24
N LYS A 556 6.07 9.93 -13.10
CA LYS A 556 6.85 10.28 -14.29
C LYS A 556 8.03 11.18 -13.96
N MET A 557 7.88 12.12 -13.02
CA MET A 557 8.96 13.03 -12.66
C MET A 557 9.95 12.42 -11.67
N LYS A 558 11.24 12.72 -11.84
CA LYS A 558 12.31 12.27 -10.92
C LYS A 558 12.14 12.86 -9.51
N SER A 559 11.70 14.11 -9.41
CA SER A 559 11.40 14.78 -8.14
C SER A 559 10.29 14.07 -7.37
N SER A 560 9.19 13.72 -8.04
CA SER A 560 8.05 13.03 -7.42
C SER A 560 8.44 11.64 -6.95
N ARG A 561 9.18 10.86 -7.75
CA ARG A 561 9.70 9.54 -7.30
C ARG A 561 10.58 9.65 -6.05
N PHE A 562 11.43 10.66 -5.99
CA PHE A 562 12.28 10.90 -4.82
C PHE A 562 11.45 11.24 -3.58
N ILE A 563 10.54 12.21 -3.69
CA ILE A 563 9.67 12.62 -2.58
C ILE A 563 8.76 11.49 -2.13
N PHE A 564 8.16 10.74 -3.06
CA PHE A 564 7.31 9.60 -2.72
C PHE A 564 8.09 8.46 -2.03
N SER A 565 9.35 8.24 -2.42
CA SER A 565 10.24 7.29 -1.71
C SER A 565 10.58 7.77 -0.30
N GLU A 566 10.84 9.07 -0.12
CA GLU A 566 11.09 9.66 1.21
C GLU A 566 9.84 9.54 2.11
N ILE A 567 8.66 9.88 1.59
CA ILE A 567 7.37 9.73 2.28
C ILE A 567 7.15 8.27 2.66
N SER A 568 7.34 7.33 1.74
CA SER A 568 7.11 5.90 2.00
C SER A 568 8.03 5.33 3.09
N GLN A 569 9.21 5.93 3.30
CA GLN A 569 10.16 5.50 4.34
C GLN A 569 9.92 6.18 5.68
N LYS A 570 9.59 7.49 5.69
CA LYS A 570 9.41 8.27 6.92
C LYS A 570 7.97 8.20 7.47
N PHE A 571 7.00 8.20 6.57
CA PHE A 571 5.56 8.32 6.86
C PHE A 571 4.78 7.29 6.03
N PRO A 572 4.94 5.99 6.33
CA PRO A 572 4.38 4.93 5.50
C PRO A 572 2.85 4.99 5.42
N ILE A 573 2.19 5.37 6.52
CA ILE A 573 0.73 5.36 6.65
C ILE A 573 0.19 6.62 7.37
N MET A 574 0.93 7.17 8.34
CA MET A 574 0.47 8.32 9.13
C MET A 574 0.47 9.64 8.32
N PRO A 575 -0.52 10.53 8.57
CA PRO A 575 -0.47 11.92 8.09
C PRO A 575 0.83 12.64 8.46
N PHE A 576 1.33 13.46 7.55
CA PHE A 576 2.56 14.22 7.71
C PHE A 576 2.41 15.63 7.13
N SER A 577 3.21 16.57 7.65
CA SER A 577 3.32 17.92 7.09
C SER A 577 4.46 17.98 6.08
N ALA A 578 4.26 18.72 4.99
CA ALA A 578 5.26 19.00 3.96
C ALA A 578 6.51 19.70 4.54
N ARG A 579 6.41 20.33 5.73
CA ARG A 579 7.54 20.87 6.49
C ARG A 579 8.59 19.81 6.85
N ALA A 580 8.19 18.54 6.98
CA ALA A 580 9.10 17.43 7.31
C ALA A 580 9.85 16.85 6.10
N LEU A 581 9.60 17.37 4.90
CA LEU A 581 10.22 16.93 3.63
C LEU A 581 11.29 17.92 3.15
N GLU A 582 12.11 17.47 2.19
CA GLU A 582 13.10 18.34 1.54
C GLU A 582 12.45 19.43 0.68
N GLU A 583 12.49 20.69 1.14
CA GLU A 583 11.72 21.82 0.58
C GLU A 583 11.93 22.04 -0.93
N LYS A 584 13.17 21.98 -1.42
CA LYS A 584 13.51 22.27 -2.83
C LYS A 584 12.80 21.35 -3.82
N ARG A 585 12.48 20.11 -3.40
CA ARG A 585 11.89 19.08 -4.25
C ARG A 585 10.44 18.79 -3.90
N ALA A 586 10.01 19.09 -2.67
CA ALA A 586 8.67 18.84 -2.18
C ALA A 586 7.58 19.55 -3.00
N ARG A 587 7.75 20.85 -3.32
CA ARG A 587 6.71 21.65 -3.98
C ARG A 587 6.25 21.08 -5.32
N LEU A 588 7.17 20.62 -6.17
CA LEU A 588 6.83 20.02 -7.47
C LEU A 588 6.45 18.54 -7.35
N GLY A 589 7.10 17.81 -6.43
CA GLY A 589 6.87 16.38 -6.25
C GLY A 589 5.48 16.05 -5.69
N LEU A 590 4.98 16.86 -4.75
CA LEU A 590 3.68 16.65 -4.11
C LEU A 590 2.51 16.82 -5.08
N VAL A 591 2.59 17.77 -6.02
CA VAL A 591 1.52 18.06 -6.99
C VAL A 591 1.21 16.82 -7.84
N GLU A 592 2.23 16.14 -8.38
CA GLU A 592 2.03 14.93 -9.16
C GLU A 592 1.44 13.78 -8.31
N CYS A 593 1.90 13.65 -7.07
CA CYS A 593 1.41 12.62 -6.16
C CYS A 593 -0.07 12.82 -5.79
N VAL A 594 -0.51 14.06 -5.56
CA VAL A 594 -1.91 14.38 -5.27
C VAL A 594 -2.78 14.21 -6.50
N ASN A 595 -2.35 14.68 -7.67
CA ASN A 595 -3.10 14.55 -8.93
C ASN A 595 -3.33 13.10 -9.39
N HIS A 596 -2.54 12.16 -8.85
CA HIS A 596 -2.66 10.73 -9.13
C HIS A 596 -3.12 9.92 -7.91
N ASP A 597 -3.76 10.58 -6.94
CA ASP A 597 -4.37 9.98 -5.75
C ASP A 597 -3.41 9.15 -4.90
N LEU A 598 -2.10 9.35 -5.02
CA LEU A 598 -1.10 8.68 -4.16
C LEU A 598 -1.05 9.30 -2.76
N LEU A 599 -1.46 10.56 -2.65
CA LEU A 599 -1.53 11.32 -1.41
C LEU A 599 -2.93 11.93 -1.27
N GLN A 600 -3.56 11.71 -0.12
CA GLN A 600 -4.77 12.38 0.29
C GLN A 600 -4.41 13.70 0.99
N PRO A 601 -4.85 14.86 0.46
CA PRO A 601 -4.63 16.15 1.10
C PRO A 601 -5.59 16.39 2.26
N TYR A 602 -5.12 17.09 3.29
CA TYR A 602 -5.95 17.66 4.35
C TYR A 602 -5.97 19.18 4.18
N PRO A 603 -6.94 19.72 3.42
CA PRO A 603 -6.97 21.13 3.07
C PRO A 603 -7.23 22.02 4.29
N VAL A 604 -6.71 23.24 4.23
CA VAL A 604 -7.01 24.30 5.20
C VAL A 604 -8.33 24.96 4.78
N LEU A 605 -9.34 24.84 5.62
CA LEU A 605 -10.67 25.39 5.36
C LEU A 605 -10.93 26.63 6.21
N HIS A 606 -11.73 27.55 5.69
CA HIS A 606 -12.03 28.83 6.32
C HIS A 606 -13.53 29.10 6.38
N GLU A 607 -13.98 29.65 7.50
CA GLU A 607 -15.27 30.34 7.61
C GLU A 607 -15.16 31.79 7.11
N LYS A 608 -16.30 32.49 7.03
CA LYS A 608 -16.31 33.90 6.64
C LYS A 608 -15.43 34.73 7.60
N PRO A 609 -14.67 35.72 7.11
CA PRO A 609 -13.90 36.61 7.96
C PRO A 609 -14.79 37.28 9.01
N GLY A 610 -14.39 37.21 10.28
CA GLY A 610 -15.15 37.73 11.43
C GLY A 610 -15.95 36.66 12.19
N ASP A 611 -16.23 35.51 11.58
CA ASP A 611 -16.80 34.37 12.29
C ASP A 611 -15.73 33.64 13.11
N LEU A 612 -16.13 33.09 14.25
CA LEU A 612 -15.28 32.40 15.19
C LEU A 612 -15.58 30.90 15.15
N VAL A 613 -14.51 30.10 15.18
CA VAL A 613 -14.60 28.63 15.14
C VAL A 613 -13.90 28.05 16.35
N ALA A 614 -14.57 27.12 17.02
CA ALA A 614 -13.99 26.29 18.09
C ALA A 614 -13.94 24.82 17.65
N HIS A 615 -12.84 24.17 18.02
CA HIS A 615 -12.51 22.78 17.70
C HIS A 615 -12.12 22.05 18.98
N ILE A 616 -12.81 20.94 19.26
CA ILE A 616 -12.52 20.02 20.35
C ILE A 616 -12.45 18.60 19.75
N LYS A 617 -11.29 17.96 19.92
CA LYS A 617 -11.07 16.58 19.47
C LYS A 617 -10.48 15.75 20.60
N PHE A 618 -10.97 14.53 20.77
CA PHE A 618 -10.43 13.61 21.77
C PHE A 618 -10.58 12.16 21.34
N THR A 619 -9.68 11.32 21.86
CA THR A 619 -9.71 9.88 21.68
C THR A 619 -10.45 9.21 22.83
N VAL A 620 -11.38 8.30 22.50
CA VAL A 620 -12.18 7.54 23.46
C VAL A 620 -12.03 6.03 23.22
N LEU A 621 -11.85 5.27 24.29
CA LEU A 621 -11.80 3.81 24.29
C LEU A 621 -13.14 3.26 24.77
N LEU A 622 -13.78 2.40 23.98
CA LEU A 622 -15.03 1.73 24.35
C LEU A 622 -14.71 0.43 25.08
N MET A 623 -14.46 0.53 26.38
CA MET A 623 -14.20 -0.62 27.23
C MET A 623 -15.54 -1.25 27.71
N PRO A 624 -15.54 -2.53 28.13
CA PRO A 624 -16.74 -3.15 28.71
C PRO A 624 -17.28 -2.45 29.97
N ASN A 625 -16.45 -1.63 30.64
CA ASN A 625 -16.85 -0.82 31.80
C ASN A 625 -17.37 0.59 31.44
N GLY A 626 -17.49 0.90 30.14
CA GLY A 626 -17.92 2.19 29.61
C GLY A 626 -16.83 2.92 28.82
N SER A 627 -17.14 4.14 28.41
CA SER A 627 -16.29 4.95 27.54
C SER A 627 -15.19 5.66 28.36
N ASP A 628 -13.93 5.40 28.04
CA ASP A 628 -12.75 5.98 28.70
C ASP A 628 -12.11 7.05 27.78
N ARG A 629 -12.30 8.33 28.10
CA ARG A 629 -11.61 9.44 27.41
C ARG A 629 -10.16 9.50 27.88
N ILE A 630 -9.22 9.29 26.98
CA ILE A 630 -7.78 9.23 27.30
C ILE A 630 -7.03 10.54 27.01
N THR A 631 -7.54 11.36 26.10
CA THR A 631 -6.96 12.67 25.77
C THR A 631 -7.86 13.80 26.26
N SER A 632 -7.30 14.70 27.06
CA SER A 632 -8.01 15.84 27.61
C SER A 632 -7.06 16.95 28.00
N HIS A 633 -7.60 18.17 28.11
CA HIS A 633 -6.88 19.33 28.59
C HIS A 633 -7.82 20.15 29.50
N PRO A 634 -7.31 20.78 30.58
CA PRO A 634 -8.11 21.69 31.40
C PRO A 634 -8.73 22.81 30.58
N LEU A 635 -10.03 23.06 30.79
CA LEU A 635 -10.73 24.11 30.08
C LEU A 635 -10.43 25.49 30.69
N GLN A 636 -10.30 26.51 29.85
CA GLN A 636 -10.30 27.91 30.31
C GLN A 636 -11.64 28.24 30.98
N GLN A 637 -11.62 29.22 31.88
CA GLN A 637 -12.86 29.72 32.47
C GLN A 637 -13.66 30.48 31.40
N LEU A 638 -14.90 30.05 31.17
CA LEU A 638 -15.81 30.64 30.19
C LEU A 638 -16.99 31.29 30.91
N LEU A 639 -17.40 32.44 30.42
CA LEU A 639 -18.65 33.11 30.79
C LEU A 639 -19.50 33.27 29.52
N PRO A 640 -20.15 32.20 29.06
CA PRO A 640 -21.02 32.26 27.89
C PRO A 640 -22.24 33.12 28.19
N SER A 641 -22.76 33.80 27.16
CA SER A 641 -23.97 34.62 27.28
C SER A 641 -25.23 33.78 27.48
N LYS A 642 -25.16 32.50 27.08
CA LYS A 642 -26.24 31.52 27.15
C LYS A 642 -25.87 30.37 28.07
N MET A 643 -26.82 29.97 28.91
CA MET A 643 -26.71 28.78 29.76
C MET A 643 -27.69 27.73 29.24
N ILE A 644 -27.32 26.45 29.31
CA ILE A 644 -28.15 25.32 28.83
C ILE A 644 -29.29 25.01 29.82
N ASP A 645 -29.66 25.94 30.67
CA ASP A 645 -30.54 25.64 31.78
C ASP A 645 -31.97 25.28 31.35
N ASP A 646 -32.36 25.72 30.16
CA ASP A 646 -33.72 25.60 29.66
C ASP A 646 -33.96 24.34 28.80
N ASN A 647 -32.92 23.58 28.45
CA ASN A 647 -33.08 22.40 27.58
C ASN A 647 -32.97 21.07 28.35
N ALA A 648 -34.14 20.51 28.69
CA ALA A 648 -34.26 19.25 29.43
C ALA A 648 -33.59 18.05 28.73
N GLU A 649 -33.56 18.03 27.39
CA GLU A 649 -32.96 16.94 26.61
C GLU A 649 -31.42 16.95 26.75
N ILE A 650 -30.80 18.13 26.63
CA ILE A 650 -29.34 18.26 26.78
C ILE A 650 -28.92 17.94 28.22
N LYS A 651 -29.70 18.37 29.22
CA LYS A 651 -29.48 17.99 30.62
C LYS A 651 -29.55 16.48 30.82
N ALA A 652 -30.53 15.82 30.19
CA ALA A 652 -30.65 14.36 30.26
C ALA A 652 -29.42 13.65 29.66
N TRP A 653 -28.89 14.14 28.53
CA TRP A 653 -27.64 13.59 27.98
C TRP A 653 -26.45 13.83 28.89
N LEU A 654 -26.27 15.04 29.42
CA LEU A 654 -25.17 15.36 30.32
C LEU A 654 -25.21 14.58 31.64
N ALA A 655 -26.40 14.19 32.09
CA ALA A 655 -26.60 13.35 33.28
C ALA A 655 -26.22 11.87 33.07
N LEU A 656 -26.03 11.42 31.82
CA LEU A 656 -25.58 10.06 31.55
C LEU A 656 -24.16 9.84 32.10
N GLY A 657 -23.97 8.73 32.81
CA GLY A 657 -22.64 8.33 33.28
C GLY A 657 -21.77 7.82 32.12
N THR A 658 -20.48 8.19 32.14
CA THR A 658 -19.49 7.73 31.15
C THR A 658 -18.97 6.31 31.46
N LYS A 659 -18.97 5.90 32.73
CA LYS A 659 -18.59 4.56 33.19
C LYS A 659 -19.71 3.90 33.98
N THR A 660 -19.91 2.60 33.79
CA THR A 660 -20.84 1.82 34.62
C THR A 660 -20.23 1.61 36.00
N LYS A 661 -20.91 2.08 37.06
CA LYS A 661 -20.52 1.75 38.44
C LYS A 661 -20.64 0.23 38.61
N LYS A 662 -19.52 -0.44 38.90
CA LYS A 662 -19.50 -1.85 39.28
C LYS A 662 -20.47 -2.04 40.47
N LYS A 663 -21.57 -2.77 40.29
CA LYS A 663 -22.41 -3.22 41.42
C LYS A 663 -21.47 -3.98 42.36
N GLY A 664 -21.18 -3.39 43.52
CA GLY A 664 -20.32 -4.01 44.53
C GLY A 664 -20.87 -5.39 44.86
N GLY A 665 -20.07 -6.42 44.59
CA GLY A 665 -20.36 -7.78 45.03
C GLY A 665 -20.47 -7.77 46.55
N GLY A 666 -21.70 -7.88 47.05
CA GLY A 666 -21.98 -8.04 48.47
C GLY A 666 -21.26 -9.28 48.99
N LYS A 667 -20.15 -9.07 49.69
CA LYS A 667 -19.48 -10.13 50.44
C LYS A 667 -20.37 -10.43 51.64
N LYS A 668 -21.20 -11.46 51.53
CA LYS A 668 -21.98 -12.07 52.62
C LYS A 668 -21.02 -12.40 53.77
N LYS A 669 -21.01 -11.57 54.81
CA LYS A 669 -20.26 -11.83 56.05
C LYS A 669 -21.10 -12.80 56.88
N LYS A 670 -20.72 -14.08 56.86
CA LYS A 670 -21.28 -15.14 57.73
C LYS A 670 -20.69 -14.92 59.13
N GLY A 671 -21.55 -14.68 60.12
CA GLY A 671 -21.15 -14.25 61.45
C GLY A 671 -20.55 -15.34 62.34
N LYS A 672 -19.83 -14.91 63.38
CA LYS A 672 -19.82 -15.57 64.69
C LYS A 672 -19.50 -14.56 65.80
N LYS A 673 -20.26 -14.67 66.89
CA LYS A 673 -20.39 -13.84 68.11
C LYS A 673 -19.19 -13.90 69.07
N GLY A 674 -19.13 -12.88 69.93
CA GLY A 674 -18.49 -12.86 71.27
C GLY A 674 -17.33 -11.86 71.32
N ASP A 675 -17.20 -10.94 72.27
CA ASP A 675 -17.97 -10.53 73.45
C ASP A 675 -17.48 -9.11 73.84
N ALA A 676 -18.23 -8.41 74.71
CA ALA A 676 -17.90 -7.28 75.62
C ALA A 676 -16.45 -6.69 75.62
N GLN A 677 -16.14 -5.39 75.81
CA GLN A 677 -16.83 -4.22 76.39
C GLN A 677 -15.83 -3.02 76.43
N ASP A 678 -16.38 -1.79 76.50
CA ASP A 678 -15.86 -0.47 76.96
C ASP A 678 -14.91 0.43 76.12
N ASP A 679 -15.50 1.62 75.87
CA ASP A 679 -15.05 3.00 76.09
C ASP A 679 -14.22 3.84 75.06
N ALA A 680 -14.88 4.95 74.71
CA ALA A 680 -14.41 6.33 74.51
C ALA A 680 -13.43 6.66 73.36
N ALA A 681 -13.94 7.41 72.36
CA ALA A 681 -13.58 8.82 72.13
C ALA A 681 -14.24 9.36 70.85
N GLU A 682 -15.15 10.33 71.00
CA GLU A 682 -15.45 11.33 69.98
C GLU A 682 -14.23 12.21 69.74
N SER A 683 -13.96 12.57 68.48
CA SER A 683 -13.91 13.97 68.03
C SER A 683 -13.44 14.08 66.59
N GLU A 684 -14.15 14.91 65.83
CA GLU A 684 -13.81 15.40 64.49
C GLU A 684 -12.42 16.09 64.44
N PRO A 685 -11.89 16.29 63.23
CA PRO A 685 -11.24 17.55 62.89
C PRO A 685 -11.88 18.15 61.62
N LYS A 686 -12.65 19.24 61.75
CA LYS A 686 -12.23 20.66 61.76
C LYS A 686 -11.56 21.16 60.46
N ASP A 687 -12.29 22.05 59.80
CA ASP A 687 -11.80 23.12 58.93
C ASP A 687 -10.67 23.92 59.57
N SER A 688 -9.73 24.39 58.73
CA SER A 688 -8.92 25.57 59.04
C SER A 688 -8.65 26.39 57.77
N ALA A 689 -9.26 27.57 57.75
CA ALA A 689 -8.87 28.71 56.94
C ALA A 689 -7.89 29.62 57.70
N SER A 690 -7.33 30.58 56.97
CA SER A 690 -6.40 31.68 57.35
C SER A 690 -4.90 31.32 57.25
N ASN A 691 -4.02 32.15 56.70
CA ASN A 691 -3.95 33.60 56.91
C ASN A 691 -3.29 34.37 55.76
N SER A 692 -3.81 35.58 55.55
CA SER A 692 -3.21 36.71 54.84
C SER A 692 -2.14 37.41 55.68
N THR A 693 -1.06 37.91 55.06
CA THR A 693 -0.40 39.19 55.42
C THR A 693 0.61 39.66 54.35
N ALA A 694 0.34 40.88 53.86
CA ALA A 694 1.25 42.00 53.56
C ALA A 694 2.58 41.80 52.81
N ALA A 695 2.67 42.32 51.58
CA ALA A 695 3.44 43.53 51.19
C ALA A 695 3.22 43.83 49.70
#